data_AF-A0A6N2ECX5-F1
#
_entry.id   AF-A0A6N2ECX5-F1
#
_cell.length_a   1.000
_cell.length_b   1.000
_cell.length_c   1.000
_cell.angle_alpha   90.00
_cell.angle_beta   90.00
_cell.angle_gamma   90.00
#
_symmetry.space_group_name_H-M   'P 1'
#
loop_
_entity.id
_entity.type
_entity.pdbx_description
1 polymer ?
#
loop_
_entity_poly.entity_id
_entity_poly.type
_entity_poly.pdbx_seq_one_letter_code
_entity_poly.pdbx_strand_id
1 'polypeptide(L)'
;MTIARTIALVLLTLAPAAWAGETWDQIRQQASERFGEAGAEAAAFLAEHRPERDAQIDPELVLDAIELALRARETYPWARELDDELFFNDVLPYAVLDEERARSRRRVHELAAPIVEGSATAEEAVQALNRELFRTTGVRYSTERRRANQNSIETLDLALASCTGLSILLIEACRSVGVPARIAGVASWPGSGGNHAWIEIHDGERWRFTGAAEYNAGGLDRAWFVGRARSTVPGHRLHGVWASSWRQTGDHYPLAWNIQDTGVPGVDVTATYARAGTSAEPVLGVRLWASRGGPRLAADASVEHDGKTHTSRTFADPDDINRVAEFPAIDARPLKIALRVDGVQRHATLGERHATGRVIELYWDELGLIREEAEQSSRRLWREHAESIAEDRRSELEASVIELGGHELRLLERRFGEAPDAGPSLWISMHGGGGTTAEVNDRQWRNQIRLYEPEEGIYIAPRAPSDTWNLWHRPEIDALFGRLIESAIVVWGVDPDRVYLMGYSAGGDGAYQLAPRLADRFAAAAMMAGHPNDATPHGLRNLPFAIFMGENDGAFNRNSVAKEWGEKLADLQEADPQGYPHLVRIYPGLGHWMERRDAEGVPWMAGHTRNPWPSRVVWRQGNTTHERFYWLAVDPEHAARGRKITASVEGQTITIESADVPQVELLLSDELLDLDQPVMVIANEREVFEGQIVRTKEAIARSIELRPDPRMIATATLKVELSKQ
;
A
#
# COMPACT_ATOMS: atom_id res chain seq x y z
N MET A 1 50.62 -0.73 2.10
CA MET A 1 49.52 0.19 2.47
C MET A 1 48.84 0.56 1.15
N THR A 2 47.61 0.20 0.83
CA THR A 2 46.46 -0.17 1.65
C THR A 2 45.53 -1.05 0.81
N ILE A 3 44.89 -1.97 1.51
CA ILE A 3 43.98 -3.04 1.10
C ILE A 3 42.79 -2.53 0.26
N ALA A 4 42.54 -3.21 -0.87
CA ALA A 4 41.28 -3.14 -1.61
C ALA A 4 40.22 -4.01 -0.91
N ARG A 5 39.07 -3.42 -0.52
CA ARG A 5 37.90 -4.11 0.01
C ARG A 5 36.89 -4.33 -1.12
N THR A 6 36.81 -5.56 -1.61
CA THR A 6 35.68 -6.05 -2.39
C THR A 6 34.63 -6.54 -1.40
N ILE A 7 33.49 -5.86 -1.33
CA ILE A 7 32.32 -6.31 -0.56
C ILE A 7 31.60 -7.35 -1.42
N ALA A 8 31.77 -8.63 -1.08
CA ALA A 8 30.90 -9.70 -1.56
C ALA A 8 29.62 -9.68 -0.73
N LEU A 9 28.53 -9.26 -1.35
CA LEU A 9 27.18 -9.35 -0.82
C LEU A 9 26.76 -10.82 -0.85
N VAL A 10 26.86 -11.53 0.28
CA VAL A 10 26.27 -12.86 0.44
C VAL A 10 24.77 -12.65 0.64
N LEU A 11 24.00 -12.89 -0.43
CA LEU A 11 22.57 -13.14 -0.38
C LEU A 11 22.33 -14.42 0.43
N LEU A 12 21.99 -14.27 1.71
CA LEU A 12 21.53 -15.37 2.55
C LEU A 12 20.04 -15.58 2.28
N THR A 13 19.74 -16.28 1.20
CA THR A 13 18.39 -16.79 0.92
C THR A 13 18.15 -18.06 1.74
N LEU A 14 17.22 -17.96 2.69
CA LEU A 14 16.33 -19.01 3.23
C LEU A 14 16.82 -20.47 3.16
N ALA A 15 17.26 -21.00 4.30
CA ALA A 15 17.14 -22.42 4.61
C ALA A 15 16.64 -22.60 6.06
N PRO A 16 15.31 -22.60 6.33
CA PRO A 16 14.79 -22.79 7.68
C PRO A 16 14.60 -24.26 8.08
N ALA A 17 14.67 -25.22 7.15
CA ALA A 17 14.22 -26.59 7.43
C ALA A 17 15.30 -27.52 8.04
N ALA A 18 16.59 -27.35 7.70
CA ALA A 18 17.62 -28.33 8.07
C ALA A 18 18.09 -28.25 9.54
N TRP A 19 17.97 -27.09 10.19
CA TRP A 19 18.48 -26.88 11.56
C TRP A 19 17.44 -27.15 12.65
N ALA A 20 16.15 -27.16 12.32
CA ALA A 20 15.06 -27.41 13.27
C ALA A 20 14.92 -28.89 13.68
N GLY A 21 15.38 -29.82 12.83
CA GLY A 21 15.38 -31.25 13.15
C GLY A 21 16.34 -31.61 14.29
N GLU A 22 17.51 -30.96 14.32
CA GLU A 22 18.59 -31.30 15.27
C GLU A 22 18.20 -31.08 16.73
N THR A 23 17.48 -29.99 17.06
CA THR A 23 17.10 -29.68 18.46
C THR A 23 16.09 -30.68 19.03
N TRP A 24 15.05 -31.02 18.27
CA TRP A 24 14.02 -31.95 18.76
C TRP A 24 14.49 -33.41 18.75
N ASP A 25 15.40 -33.78 17.85
CA ASP A 25 16.09 -35.07 17.92
C ASP A 25 16.93 -35.19 19.19
N GLN A 26 17.66 -34.12 19.56
CA GLN A 26 18.40 -34.06 20.81
C GLN A 26 17.47 -34.18 22.03
N ILE A 27 16.31 -33.49 22.04
CA ILE A 27 15.33 -33.58 23.13
C ILE A 27 14.82 -35.02 23.28
N ARG A 28 14.43 -35.68 22.17
CA ARG A 28 13.94 -37.07 22.21
C ARG A 28 15.01 -38.04 22.72
N GLN A 29 16.24 -37.91 22.24
CA GLN A 29 17.35 -38.73 22.71
C GLN A 29 17.57 -38.54 24.21
N GLN A 30 17.68 -37.30 24.68
CA GLN A 30 17.92 -37.02 26.10
C GLN A 30 16.74 -37.43 26.98
N ALA A 31 15.50 -37.27 26.52
CA ALA A 31 14.33 -37.73 27.28
C ALA A 31 14.31 -39.25 27.42
N SER A 32 14.68 -39.98 26.36
CA SER A 32 14.84 -41.44 26.42
C SER A 32 15.98 -41.86 27.36
N GLU A 33 17.12 -41.18 27.32
CA GLU A 33 18.29 -41.48 28.16
C GLU A 33 18.01 -41.18 29.65
N ARG A 34 17.31 -40.08 29.95
CA ARG A 34 17.05 -39.63 31.33
C ARG A 34 15.82 -40.28 31.97
N PHE A 35 14.77 -40.53 31.19
CA PHE A 35 13.45 -40.92 31.71
C PHE A 35 12.87 -42.18 31.03
N GLY A 36 13.66 -42.91 30.24
CA GLY A 36 13.27 -44.17 29.62
C GLY A 36 12.17 -44.03 28.55
N GLU A 37 11.40 -45.09 28.37
CA GLU A 37 10.33 -45.17 27.35
C GLU A 37 9.27 -44.08 27.54
N ALA A 38 8.82 -43.84 28.78
CA ALA A 38 7.86 -42.79 29.10
C ALA A 38 8.40 -41.39 28.75
N GLY A 39 9.70 -41.15 28.93
CA GLY A 39 10.36 -39.92 28.49
C GLY A 39 10.37 -39.76 26.97
N ALA A 40 10.66 -40.84 26.24
CA ALA A 40 10.67 -40.85 24.78
C ALA A 40 9.27 -40.57 24.20
N GLU A 41 8.23 -41.17 24.77
CA GLU A 41 6.83 -40.92 24.40
C GLU A 41 6.41 -39.48 24.68
N ALA A 42 6.75 -38.95 25.86
CA ALA A 42 6.51 -37.55 26.24
C ALA A 42 7.15 -36.57 25.26
N ALA A 43 8.43 -36.78 24.93
CA ALA A 43 9.13 -35.95 23.96
C ALA A 43 8.54 -36.06 22.55
N ALA A 44 8.12 -37.27 22.13
CA ALA A 44 7.49 -37.48 20.83
C ALA A 44 6.15 -36.74 20.69
N PHE A 45 5.29 -36.82 21.71
CA PHE A 45 4.01 -36.11 21.73
C PHE A 45 4.20 -34.59 21.68
N LEU A 46 5.12 -34.07 22.50
CA LEU A 46 5.43 -32.64 22.52
C LEU A 46 6.00 -32.18 21.17
N ALA A 47 6.86 -32.99 20.55
CA ALA A 47 7.41 -32.71 19.23
C ALA A 47 6.32 -32.69 18.14
N GLU A 48 5.40 -33.64 18.15
CA GLU A 48 4.34 -33.75 17.14
C GLU A 48 3.40 -32.53 17.13
N HIS A 49 3.08 -32.00 18.31
CA HIS A 49 2.06 -30.96 18.45
C HIS A 49 2.58 -29.56 18.76
N ARG A 50 3.91 -29.37 18.84
CA ARG A 50 4.52 -28.06 19.07
C ARG A 50 4.09 -27.02 18.02
N PRO A 51 3.98 -25.74 18.40
CA PRO A 51 3.80 -24.66 17.42
C PRO A 51 5.09 -24.44 16.63
N GLU A 52 4.97 -23.91 15.41
CA GLU A 52 6.12 -23.70 14.50
C GLU A 52 7.19 -22.77 15.10
N ARG A 53 6.77 -21.80 15.92
CA ARG A 53 7.69 -20.89 16.66
C ARG A 53 8.65 -21.63 17.61
N ASP A 54 8.30 -22.84 18.05
CA ASP A 54 9.12 -23.67 18.95
C ASP A 54 9.96 -24.70 18.16
N ALA A 55 10.17 -24.49 16.85
CA ALA A 55 11.09 -25.28 16.04
C ALA A 55 12.52 -25.27 16.61
N GLN A 56 12.94 -24.14 17.21
CA GLN A 56 14.14 -24.02 18.02
C GLN A 56 13.73 -23.62 19.44
N ILE A 57 14.08 -24.46 20.42
CA ILE A 57 13.74 -24.26 21.82
C ILE A 57 14.88 -24.75 22.71
N ASP A 58 15.03 -24.19 23.91
CA ASP A 58 15.97 -24.70 24.91
C ASP A 58 15.57 -26.14 25.31
N PRO A 59 16.41 -27.16 25.04
CA PRO A 59 16.09 -28.54 25.38
C PRO A 59 15.77 -28.74 26.87
N GLU A 60 16.46 -28.01 27.75
CA GLU A 60 16.28 -28.20 29.20
C GLU A 60 14.93 -27.66 29.68
N LEU A 61 14.34 -26.68 28.99
CA LEU A 61 12.97 -26.23 29.28
C LEU A 61 11.96 -27.38 29.07
N VAL A 62 12.11 -28.10 27.97
CA VAL A 62 11.23 -29.23 27.63
C VAL A 62 11.49 -30.42 28.55
N LEU A 63 12.76 -30.73 28.82
CA LEU A 63 13.15 -31.83 29.71
C LEU A 63 12.71 -31.58 31.16
N ASP A 64 12.77 -30.35 31.66
CA ASP A 64 12.22 -29.98 32.99
C ASP A 64 10.70 -30.25 33.06
N ALA A 65 9.96 -29.97 31.98
CA ALA A 65 8.52 -30.24 31.91
C ALA A 65 8.22 -31.75 31.90
N ILE A 66 8.99 -32.54 31.14
CA ILE A 66 8.87 -34.00 31.09
C ILE A 66 9.17 -34.61 32.47
N GLU A 67 10.31 -34.27 33.08
CA GLU A 67 10.72 -34.78 34.40
C GLU A 67 9.62 -34.55 35.44
N LEU A 68 9.14 -33.31 35.55
CA LEU A 68 8.18 -32.93 36.58
C LEU A 68 6.78 -33.49 36.30
N ALA A 69 6.36 -33.62 35.05
CA ALA A 69 5.10 -34.28 34.72
C ALA A 69 5.13 -35.76 35.12
N LEU A 70 6.18 -36.50 34.73
CA LEU A 70 6.33 -37.93 35.06
C LEU A 70 6.42 -38.13 36.58
N ARG A 71 7.21 -37.32 37.27
CA ARG A 71 7.31 -37.35 38.73
C ARG A 71 5.97 -37.04 39.40
N ALA A 72 5.22 -36.06 38.89
CA ALA A 72 3.90 -35.75 39.41
C ALA A 72 2.93 -36.92 39.23
N ARG A 73 2.98 -37.60 38.08
CA ARG A 73 2.19 -38.80 37.80
C ARG A 73 2.46 -39.91 38.82
N GLU A 74 3.71 -40.10 39.22
CA GLU A 74 4.07 -41.08 40.24
C GLU A 74 3.72 -40.63 41.66
N THR A 75 3.77 -39.32 41.94
CA THR A 75 3.68 -38.78 43.31
C THR A 75 2.24 -38.59 43.76
N TYR A 76 1.39 -37.98 42.93
CA TYR A 76 0.09 -37.46 43.36
C TYR A 76 -1.06 -38.40 43.00
N PRO A 77 -2.01 -38.68 43.93
CA PRO A 77 -3.13 -39.60 43.68
C PRO A 77 -3.96 -39.23 42.46
N TRP A 78 -4.33 -37.95 42.31
CA TRP A 78 -5.12 -37.47 41.17
C TRP A 78 -4.38 -37.53 39.83
N ALA A 79 -3.05 -37.68 39.84
CA ALA A 79 -2.26 -37.77 38.61
C ALA A 79 -2.06 -39.23 38.17
N ARG A 80 -1.96 -40.17 39.11
CA ARG A 80 -1.78 -41.61 38.83
C ARG A 80 -2.93 -42.20 38.02
N GLU A 81 -4.14 -41.73 38.26
CA GLU A 81 -5.38 -42.26 37.68
C GLU A 81 -5.78 -41.57 36.36
N LEU A 82 -5.00 -40.60 35.89
CA LEU A 82 -5.31 -39.88 34.65
C LEU A 82 -5.13 -40.76 33.42
N ASP A 83 -6.10 -40.64 32.52
CA ASP A 83 -5.99 -41.09 31.15
C ASP A 83 -4.78 -40.44 30.45
N ASP A 84 -4.10 -41.21 29.61
CA ASP A 84 -2.92 -40.75 28.90
C ASP A 84 -3.23 -39.53 28.03
N GLU A 85 -4.32 -39.52 27.26
CA GLU A 85 -4.62 -38.40 26.36
C GLU A 85 -4.74 -37.08 27.12
N LEU A 86 -5.42 -37.11 28.28
CA LEU A 86 -5.56 -35.94 29.15
C LEU A 86 -4.23 -35.56 29.81
N PHE A 87 -3.44 -36.53 30.25
CA PHE A 87 -2.13 -36.28 30.86
C PHE A 87 -1.16 -35.62 29.86
N PHE A 88 -1.04 -36.18 28.66
CA PHE A 88 -0.17 -35.65 27.61
C PHE A 88 -0.64 -34.27 27.13
N ASN A 89 -1.96 -34.04 27.01
CA ASN A 89 -2.47 -32.78 26.47
C ASN A 89 -2.53 -31.63 27.49
N ASP A 90 -2.81 -31.91 28.77
CA ASP A 90 -3.18 -30.88 29.75
C ASP A 90 -2.32 -30.88 31.02
N VAL A 91 -1.43 -31.85 31.20
CA VAL A 91 -0.38 -31.84 32.26
C VAL A 91 1.00 -31.61 31.65
N LEU A 92 1.41 -32.46 30.71
CA LEU A 92 2.76 -32.49 30.14
C LEU A 92 3.26 -31.16 29.51
N PRO A 93 2.45 -30.35 28.81
CA PRO A 93 2.99 -29.24 28.03
C PRO A 93 3.76 -28.20 28.82
N TYR A 94 4.81 -27.68 28.18
CA TYR A 94 5.75 -26.70 28.73
C TYR A 94 5.32 -25.24 28.54
N ALA A 95 4.22 -25.00 27.82
CA ALA A 95 3.61 -23.69 27.61
C ALA A 95 2.07 -23.82 27.58
N VAL A 96 1.40 -22.68 27.68
CA VAL A 96 -0.07 -22.56 27.70
C VAL A 96 -0.59 -21.89 26.42
N LEU A 97 0.03 -20.78 25.98
CA LEU A 97 -0.32 -20.00 24.79
C LEU A 97 0.96 -19.64 24.00
N ASP A 98 1.06 -18.38 23.55
CA ASP A 98 2.18 -17.76 22.84
C ASP A 98 3.12 -16.99 23.78
N GLU A 99 3.08 -17.22 25.10
CA GLU A 99 3.99 -16.57 26.04
C GLU A 99 5.46 -16.87 25.71
N GLU A 100 6.33 -15.90 25.99
CA GLU A 100 7.77 -16.08 25.80
C GLU A 100 8.27 -17.28 26.61
N ARG A 101 8.96 -18.22 25.96
CA ARG A 101 9.37 -19.48 26.58
C ARG A 101 10.39 -19.23 27.70
N ALA A 102 10.11 -19.75 28.90
CA ALA A 102 10.98 -19.62 30.06
C ALA A 102 11.02 -20.91 30.88
N ARG A 103 12.18 -21.24 31.45
CA ARG A 103 12.37 -22.39 32.35
C ARG A 103 11.70 -22.16 33.71
N SER A 104 10.37 -22.19 33.72
CA SER A 104 9.53 -21.84 34.87
C SER A 104 9.11 -23.05 35.70
N ARG A 105 8.93 -24.21 35.07
CA ARG A 105 8.30 -25.39 35.67
C ARG A 105 8.88 -25.79 37.02
N ARG A 106 10.21 -25.82 37.13
CA ARG A 106 10.92 -26.21 38.36
C ARG A 106 10.74 -25.19 39.47
N ARG A 107 10.92 -23.90 39.20
CA ARG A 107 10.70 -22.81 40.17
C ARG A 107 9.25 -22.77 40.64
N VAL A 108 8.30 -22.99 39.74
CA VAL A 108 6.87 -23.04 40.07
C VAL A 108 6.55 -24.29 40.91
N HIS A 109 7.13 -25.44 40.59
CA HIS A 109 6.98 -26.67 41.39
C HIS A 109 7.49 -26.50 42.83
N GLU A 110 8.64 -25.85 43.02
CA GLU A 110 9.21 -25.58 44.35
C GLU A 110 8.26 -24.75 45.24
N LEU A 111 7.44 -23.88 44.63
CA LEU A 111 6.40 -23.13 45.32
C LEU A 111 5.12 -23.96 45.52
N ALA A 112 4.73 -24.74 44.52
CA ALA A 112 3.47 -25.47 44.48
C ALA A 112 3.45 -26.73 45.35
N ALA A 113 4.55 -27.50 45.37
CA ALA A 113 4.59 -28.81 46.02
C ALA A 113 4.29 -28.75 47.54
N PRO A 114 4.84 -27.79 48.33
CA PRO A 114 4.50 -27.67 49.75
C PRO A 114 3.05 -27.26 50.00
N ILE A 115 2.41 -26.55 49.05
CA ILE A 115 1.03 -26.08 49.18
C ILE A 115 0.05 -27.26 49.09
N VAL A 116 0.38 -28.30 48.31
CA VAL A 116 -0.54 -29.41 48.02
C VAL A 116 -0.30 -30.68 48.84
N GLU A 117 0.69 -30.70 49.73
CA GLU A 117 1.12 -31.90 50.49
C GLU A 117 -0.03 -32.60 51.25
N GLY A 118 -1.04 -31.85 51.70
CA GLY A 118 -2.21 -32.39 52.40
C GLY A 118 -3.47 -32.61 51.54
N SER A 119 -3.39 -32.41 50.22
CA SER A 119 -4.55 -32.55 49.33
C SER A 119 -4.76 -34.02 48.95
N ALA A 120 -6.01 -34.46 48.86
CA ALA A 120 -6.37 -35.80 48.40
C ALA A 120 -6.92 -35.79 46.96
N THR A 121 -7.48 -34.66 46.51
CA THR A 121 -8.10 -34.52 45.19
C THR A 121 -7.51 -33.37 44.38
N ALA A 122 -7.69 -33.41 43.06
CA ALA A 122 -7.32 -32.31 42.17
C ALA A 122 -8.02 -30.99 42.54
N GLU A 123 -9.31 -31.04 42.93
CA GLU A 123 -10.05 -29.85 43.37
C GLU A 123 -9.44 -29.24 44.64
N GLU A 124 -9.09 -30.05 45.64
CA GLU A 124 -8.41 -29.57 46.85
C GLU A 124 -7.05 -28.95 46.54
N ALA A 125 -6.26 -29.60 45.68
CA ALA A 125 -4.95 -29.11 45.27
C ALA A 125 -5.04 -27.75 44.56
N VAL A 126 -5.95 -27.59 43.59
CA VAL A 126 -6.17 -26.32 42.88
C VAL A 126 -6.66 -25.23 43.83
N GLN A 127 -7.58 -25.54 44.74
CA GLN A 127 -8.07 -24.58 45.72
C GLN A 127 -6.97 -24.12 46.69
N ALA A 128 -6.09 -25.03 47.11
CA ALA A 128 -4.93 -24.70 47.93
C ALA A 128 -3.94 -23.81 47.16
N LEU A 129 -3.61 -24.16 45.91
CA LEU A 129 -2.75 -23.36 45.04
C LEU A 129 -3.33 -21.96 44.82
N ASN A 130 -4.61 -21.85 44.44
CA ASN A 130 -5.24 -20.56 44.16
C ASN A 130 -5.33 -19.66 45.40
N ARG A 131 -5.39 -20.25 46.60
CA ARG A 131 -5.38 -19.50 47.86
C ARG A 131 -3.97 -19.07 48.28
N GLU A 132 -3.02 -20.00 48.27
CA GLU A 132 -1.71 -19.80 48.92
C GLU A 132 -0.63 -19.29 47.98
N LEU A 133 -0.65 -19.66 46.68
CA LEU A 133 0.41 -19.30 45.74
C LEU A 133 0.50 -17.79 45.56
N PHE A 134 -0.63 -17.14 45.25
CA PHE A 134 -0.70 -15.69 45.07
C PHE A 134 -0.47 -14.93 46.38
N ARG A 135 -0.98 -15.46 47.51
CA ARG A 135 -0.73 -14.88 48.84
C ARG A 135 0.76 -14.88 49.20
N THR A 136 1.47 -15.95 48.88
CA THR A 136 2.89 -16.13 49.25
C THR A 136 3.82 -15.39 48.30
N THR A 137 3.50 -15.36 47.01
CA THR A 137 4.31 -14.67 45.98
C THR A 137 4.03 -13.16 45.91
N GLY A 138 2.88 -12.70 46.40
CA GLY A 138 2.45 -11.31 46.30
C GLY A 138 1.95 -10.90 44.91
N VAL A 139 1.88 -11.85 43.97
CA VAL A 139 1.41 -11.62 42.60
C VAL A 139 -0.06 -11.19 42.59
N ARG A 140 -0.36 -10.09 41.89
CA ARG A 140 -1.73 -9.55 41.78
C ARG A 140 -2.06 -9.05 40.38
N TYR A 141 -3.36 -8.93 40.09
CA TYR A 141 -3.83 -8.34 38.84
C TYR A 141 -3.39 -6.87 38.72
N SER A 142 -2.92 -6.48 37.54
CA SER A 142 -2.64 -5.08 37.18
C SER A 142 -2.73 -4.85 35.67
N THR A 143 -3.06 -3.61 35.29
CA THR A 143 -2.99 -3.10 33.92
C THR A 143 -1.64 -2.46 33.58
N GLU A 144 -0.77 -2.23 34.58
CA GLU A 144 0.58 -1.63 34.45
C GLU A 144 1.69 -2.64 34.10
N ARG A 145 1.30 -3.88 33.76
CA ARG A 145 2.15 -4.96 33.25
C ARG A 145 2.74 -4.68 31.85
N ARG A 146 3.85 -5.35 31.52
CA ARG A 146 4.56 -5.20 30.23
C ARG A 146 3.78 -5.71 29.02
N ARG A 147 3.11 -6.86 29.14
CA ARG A 147 2.30 -7.50 28.08
C ARG A 147 1.19 -8.36 28.68
N ALA A 148 0.21 -8.79 27.88
CA ALA A 148 -0.90 -9.61 28.38
C ALA A 148 -0.45 -11.04 28.74
N ASN A 149 0.31 -11.69 27.86
CA ASN A 149 0.72 -13.09 27.93
C ASN A 149 2.10 -13.27 28.58
N GLN A 150 2.29 -12.70 29.77
CA GLN A 150 3.54 -12.88 30.52
C GLN A 150 3.72 -14.35 30.90
N ASN A 151 4.95 -14.86 30.79
CA ASN A 151 5.28 -16.17 31.34
C ASN A 151 5.36 -16.11 32.88
N SER A 152 5.46 -17.28 33.51
CA SER A 152 5.45 -17.39 34.97
C SER A 152 6.69 -16.77 35.64
N ILE A 153 7.86 -16.78 35.01
CA ILE A 153 9.05 -16.11 35.55
C ILE A 153 8.83 -14.59 35.59
N GLU A 154 8.40 -14.01 34.47
CA GLU A 154 8.10 -12.57 34.38
C GLU A 154 7.03 -12.17 35.40
N THR A 155 5.99 -12.98 35.55
CA THR A 155 4.91 -12.76 36.52
C THR A 155 5.42 -12.78 37.96
N LEU A 156 6.23 -13.78 38.32
CA LEU A 156 6.79 -13.91 39.66
C LEU A 156 7.77 -12.78 40.00
N ASP A 157 8.58 -12.35 39.03
CA ASP A 157 9.59 -11.31 39.24
C ASP A 157 8.97 -9.90 39.35
N LEU A 158 7.87 -9.64 38.62
CA LEU A 158 7.16 -8.35 38.68
C LEU A 158 6.12 -8.27 39.79
N ALA A 159 5.62 -9.40 40.29
CA ALA A 159 4.46 -9.50 41.17
C ALA A 159 3.17 -8.84 40.61
N LEU A 160 3.11 -8.58 39.30
CA LEU A 160 2.00 -7.97 38.59
C LEU A 160 1.71 -8.76 37.31
N ALA A 161 0.45 -9.08 37.05
CA ALA A 161 0.05 -9.76 35.83
C ALA A 161 -1.34 -9.37 35.32
N SER A 162 -1.60 -9.64 34.04
CA SER A 162 -2.95 -9.61 33.48
C SER A 162 -3.76 -10.85 33.91
N CYS A 163 -5.06 -10.93 33.57
CA CYS A 163 -5.84 -12.15 33.79
C CYS A 163 -5.25 -13.37 33.06
N THR A 164 -4.64 -13.18 31.89
CA THR A 164 -3.91 -14.22 31.16
C THR A 164 -2.64 -14.63 31.92
N GLY A 165 -1.80 -13.69 32.35
CA GLY A 165 -0.56 -14.02 33.07
C GLY A 165 -0.81 -14.71 34.41
N LEU A 166 -1.83 -14.26 35.16
CA LEU A 166 -2.27 -14.95 36.39
C LEU A 166 -2.74 -16.38 36.10
N SER A 167 -3.47 -16.57 35.01
CA SER A 167 -3.95 -17.90 34.59
C SER A 167 -2.81 -18.82 34.16
N ILE A 168 -1.82 -18.31 33.42
CA ILE A 168 -0.62 -19.06 33.02
C ILE A 168 0.13 -19.55 34.26
N LEU A 169 0.38 -18.68 35.25
CA LEU A 169 1.06 -19.06 36.48
C LEU A 169 0.30 -20.14 37.27
N LEU A 170 -1.02 -20.02 37.41
CA LEU A 170 -1.80 -21.03 38.13
C LEU A 170 -1.87 -22.35 37.36
N ILE A 171 -2.02 -22.33 36.04
CA ILE A 171 -2.00 -23.53 35.19
C ILE A 171 -0.66 -24.24 35.33
N GLU A 172 0.45 -23.50 35.29
CA GLU A 172 1.76 -24.11 35.44
C GLU A 172 1.95 -24.71 36.83
N ALA A 173 1.45 -24.06 37.89
CA ALA A 173 1.44 -24.63 39.23
C ALA A 173 0.63 -25.93 39.27
N CYS A 174 -0.57 -25.96 38.69
CA CYS A 174 -1.41 -27.14 38.58
C CYS A 174 -0.68 -28.28 37.85
N ARG A 175 -0.12 -28.00 36.67
CA ARG A 175 0.60 -28.98 35.85
C ARG A 175 1.86 -29.51 36.55
N SER A 176 2.56 -28.66 37.30
CA SER A 176 3.76 -29.06 38.06
C SER A 176 3.48 -30.06 39.18
N VAL A 177 2.21 -30.17 39.62
CA VAL A 177 1.74 -31.16 40.61
C VAL A 177 0.73 -32.15 40.00
N GLY A 178 0.73 -32.28 38.67
CA GLY A 178 -0.02 -33.31 37.96
C GLY A 178 -1.52 -33.07 37.84
N VAL A 179 -2.01 -31.86 38.10
CA VAL A 179 -3.42 -31.50 37.84
C VAL A 179 -3.57 -31.07 36.37
N PRO A 180 -4.46 -31.72 35.57
CA PRO A 180 -4.72 -31.29 34.20
C PRO A 180 -5.39 -29.92 34.18
N ALA A 181 -4.78 -28.96 33.49
CA ALA A 181 -5.26 -27.60 33.43
C ALA A 181 -4.99 -26.96 32.07
N ARG A 182 -5.94 -26.12 31.63
CA ARG A 182 -5.86 -25.35 30.38
C ARG A 182 -6.45 -23.97 30.56
N ILE A 183 -6.07 -23.04 29.69
CA ILE A 183 -6.64 -21.70 29.71
C ILE A 183 -7.94 -21.69 28.92
N ALA A 184 -8.96 -21.04 29.47
CA ALA A 184 -10.21 -20.74 28.78
C ALA A 184 -10.45 -19.24 28.77
N GLY A 185 -11.15 -18.72 27.78
CA GLY A 185 -11.40 -17.30 27.70
C GLY A 185 -12.30 -16.86 26.57
N VAL A 186 -12.67 -15.58 26.62
CA VAL A 186 -13.43 -14.87 25.59
C VAL A 186 -12.59 -13.70 25.09
N ALA A 187 -12.51 -13.53 23.76
CA ALA A 187 -11.72 -12.46 23.15
C ALA A 187 -12.43 -11.11 23.18
N SER A 188 -13.76 -11.08 23.14
CA SER A 188 -14.59 -9.89 23.35
C SER A 188 -15.94 -10.29 23.95
N TRP A 189 -16.33 -9.71 25.09
CA TRP A 189 -17.66 -9.96 25.67
C TRP A 189 -18.75 -9.45 24.72
N PRO A 190 -19.80 -10.25 24.44
CA PRO A 190 -20.94 -9.82 23.65
C PRO A 190 -21.53 -8.49 24.18
N GLY A 191 -21.65 -7.49 23.32
CA GLY A 191 -22.33 -6.21 23.58
C GLY A 191 -21.58 -5.20 24.45
N SER A 192 -20.66 -5.63 25.32
CA SER A 192 -19.85 -4.72 26.15
C SER A 192 -18.40 -4.58 25.72
N GLY A 193 -17.92 -5.49 24.86
CA GLY A 193 -16.51 -5.62 24.50
C GLY A 193 -15.62 -6.06 25.65
N GLY A 194 -14.30 -6.08 25.39
CA GLY A 194 -13.26 -6.45 26.35
C GLY A 194 -13.13 -7.96 26.53
N ASN A 195 -11.94 -8.44 26.89
CA ASN A 195 -11.65 -9.87 26.99
C ASN A 195 -11.59 -10.35 28.46
N HIS A 196 -11.55 -11.66 28.66
CA HIS A 196 -11.16 -12.26 29.94
C HIS A 196 -10.64 -13.68 29.74
N ALA A 197 -9.64 -14.07 30.52
CA ALA A 197 -9.09 -15.42 30.54
C ALA A 197 -9.14 -15.98 31.98
N TRP A 198 -9.41 -17.27 32.08
CA TRP A 198 -9.50 -18.05 33.31
C TRP A 198 -9.02 -19.48 33.07
N ILE A 199 -9.18 -20.35 34.06
CA ILE A 199 -8.60 -21.70 34.07
C ILE A 199 -9.72 -22.72 34.06
N GLU A 200 -9.61 -23.69 33.17
CA GLU A 200 -10.33 -24.96 33.27
C GLU A 200 -9.38 -26.03 33.82
N ILE A 201 -9.86 -26.76 34.82
CA ILE A 201 -9.16 -27.88 35.45
C ILE A 201 -10.00 -29.14 35.31
N HIS A 202 -9.37 -30.29 35.10
CA HIS A 202 -10.08 -31.57 35.12
C HIS A 202 -10.00 -32.19 36.51
N ASP A 203 -11.15 -32.44 37.15
CA ASP A 203 -11.21 -32.95 38.53
C ASP A 203 -11.10 -34.48 38.64
N GLY A 204 -10.99 -35.17 37.50
CA GLY A 204 -10.98 -36.63 37.37
C GLY A 204 -12.24 -37.15 36.70
N GLU A 205 -13.34 -36.40 36.75
CA GLU A 205 -14.60 -36.76 36.10
C GLU A 205 -14.96 -35.80 34.96
N ARG A 206 -14.72 -34.49 35.14
CA ARG A 206 -15.08 -33.47 34.14
C ARG A 206 -14.24 -32.21 34.26
N TRP A 207 -14.34 -31.36 33.23
CA TRP A 207 -13.81 -29.99 33.27
C TRP A 207 -14.64 -29.10 34.21
N ARG A 208 -13.94 -28.37 35.07
CA ARG A 208 -14.44 -27.39 36.04
C ARG A 208 -13.66 -26.09 35.86
N PHE A 209 -14.17 -24.95 36.31
CA PHE A 209 -13.45 -23.67 36.14
C PHE A 209 -13.16 -22.93 37.44
N THR A 210 -12.11 -22.09 37.41
CA THR A 210 -11.79 -21.11 38.45
C THR A 210 -11.13 -19.88 37.85
N GLY A 211 -11.31 -18.72 38.48
CA GLY A 211 -10.44 -17.56 38.23
C GLY A 211 -9.08 -17.73 38.93
N ALA A 212 -8.05 -17.02 38.48
CA ALA A 212 -6.74 -16.99 39.14
C ALA A 212 -6.64 -15.85 40.16
N ALA A 213 -6.07 -16.15 41.33
CA ALA A 213 -6.11 -15.30 42.52
C ALA A 213 -7.54 -15.02 43.03
N GLU A 214 -8.47 -15.93 42.74
CA GLU A 214 -9.90 -15.82 43.04
C GLU A 214 -10.41 -17.03 43.83
N TYR A 215 -9.67 -17.42 44.88
CA TYR A 215 -10.06 -18.53 45.77
C TYR A 215 -11.51 -18.42 46.26
N ASN A 216 -12.23 -19.54 46.22
CA ASN A 216 -13.62 -19.62 46.70
C ASN A 216 -13.81 -20.83 47.62
N ALA A 217 -14.17 -20.58 48.88
CA ALA A 217 -14.41 -21.64 49.87
C ALA A 217 -15.57 -22.59 49.51
N GLY A 218 -16.44 -22.21 48.57
CA GLY A 218 -17.51 -23.07 48.05
C GLY A 218 -17.05 -24.08 46.99
N GLY A 219 -15.78 -24.08 46.59
CA GLY A 219 -15.23 -24.96 45.55
C GLY A 219 -15.23 -24.33 44.15
N LEU A 220 -14.96 -25.15 43.13
CA LEU A 220 -14.85 -24.74 41.73
C LEU A 220 -16.21 -24.32 41.12
N ASP A 221 -16.19 -23.86 39.86
CA ASP A 221 -17.34 -23.33 39.09
C ASP A 221 -18.00 -22.08 39.68
N ARG A 222 -17.23 -21.31 40.44
CA ARG A 222 -17.70 -20.09 41.10
C ARG A 222 -16.72 -18.97 40.85
N ALA A 223 -17.09 -18.04 39.97
CA ALA A 223 -16.31 -16.86 39.65
C ALA A 223 -17.23 -15.68 39.33
N TRP A 224 -16.71 -14.45 39.41
CA TRP A 224 -17.48 -13.24 39.14
C TRP A 224 -17.95 -13.16 37.67
N PHE A 225 -17.20 -13.79 36.75
CA PHE A 225 -17.48 -13.74 35.32
C PHE A 225 -18.64 -14.66 34.88
N VAL A 226 -19.11 -15.58 35.72
CA VAL A 226 -20.15 -16.57 35.36
C VAL A 226 -21.41 -15.91 34.80
N GLY A 227 -21.79 -14.74 35.33
CA GLY A 227 -22.92 -13.98 34.81
C GLY A 227 -22.74 -13.51 33.36
N ARG A 228 -21.53 -13.08 33.00
CA ARG A 228 -21.17 -12.63 31.64
C ARG A 228 -20.91 -13.80 30.70
N ALA A 229 -20.27 -14.86 31.19
CA ALA A 229 -20.03 -16.08 30.41
C ALA A 229 -21.33 -16.74 29.92
N ARG A 230 -22.48 -16.45 30.54
CA ARG A 230 -23.79 -16.92 30.08
C ARG A 230 -24.29 -16.28 28.79
N SER A 231 -23.75 -15.12 28.40
CA SER A 231 -24.17 -14.42 27.17
C SER A 231 -23.30 -14.73 25.96
N THR A 232 -22.25 -15.56 26.12
CA THR A 232 -21.34 -15.93 25.04
C THR A 232 -22.05 -16.77 23.97
N VAL A 233 -21.47 -16.79 22.77
CA VAL A 233 -22.13 -17.29 21.57
C VAL A 233 -21.36 -18.47 20.99
N PRO A 234 -21.94 -19.69 20.98
CA PRO A 234 -21.31 -20.85 20.37
C PRO A 234 -20.93 -20.60 18.91
N GLY A 235 -19.74 -21.05 18.51
CA GLY A 235 -19.17 -20.92 17.18
C GLY A 235 -18.62 -19.53 16.85
N HIS A 236 -18.81 -18.53 17.70
CA HIS A 236 -18.36 -17.17 17.42
C HIS A 236 -16.90 -16.95 17.84
N ARG A 237 -16.06 -16.41 16.94
CA ARG A 237 -14.62 -16.21 17.20
C ARG A 237 -14.35 -15.23 18.36
N LEU A 238 -14.99 -14.07 18.35
CA LEU A 238 -14.82 -13.06 19.41
C LEU A 238 -15.64 -13.37 20.67
N HIS A 239 -16.90 -13.76 20.49
CA HIS A 239 -17.91 -13.85 21.55
C HIS A 239 -18.12 -15.26 22.12
N GLY A 240 -17.45 -16.28 21.59
CA GLY A 240 -17.44 -17.63 22.16
C GLY A 240 -16.41 -17.77 23.28
N VAL A 241 -16.60 -18.78 24.12
CA VAL A 241 -15.58 -19.23 25.07
C VAL A 241 -14.74 -20.32 24.40
N TRP A 242 -13.44 -20.06 24.32
CA TRP A 242 -12.47 -20.99 23.76
C TRP A 242 -11.54 -21.48 24.86
N ALA A 243 -11.18 -22.77 24.82
CA ALA A 243 -10.15 -23.36 25.66
C ALA A 243 -8.94 -23.76 24.82
N SER A 244 -7.73 -23.51 25.31
CA SER A 244 -6.49 -23.90 24.64
C SER A 244 -6.32 -25.42 24.60
N SER A 245 -5.64 -25.92 23.58
CA SER A 245 -5.20 -27.32 23.47
C SER A 245 -3.74 -27.36 23.02
N TRP A 246 -2.98 -28.34 23.52
CA TRP A 246 -1.65 -28.61 22.97
C TRP A 246 -1.77 -29.39 21.66
N ARG A 247 -2.58 -30.45 21.67
CA ARG A 247 -2.92 -31.23 20.48
C ARG A 247 -3.66 -30.34 19.48
N GLN A 248 -3.36 -30.54 18.20
CA GLN A 248 -4.06 -29.90 17.09
C GLN A 248 -5.55 -30.31 17.07
N THR A 249 -6.45 -29.33 17.01
CA THR A 249 -7.91 -29.54 17.07
C THR A 249 -8.61 -29.25 15.75
N GLY A 250 -7.89 -28.68 14.77
CA GLY A 250 -8.47 -28.11 13.54
C GLY A 250 -9.01 -26.70 13.72
N ASP A 251 -8.96 -26.15 14.95
CA ASP A 251 -9.31 -24.77 15.27
C ASP A 251 -8.28 -24.16 16.25
N HIS A 252 -8.40 -22.88 16.59
CA HIS A 252 -7.42 -22.12 17.38
C HIS A 252 -8.06 -21.28 18.48
N TYR A 253 -7.31 -21.09 19.57
CA TYR A 253 -7.68 -20.16 20.63
C TYR A 253 -7.49 -18.71 20.14
N PRO A 254 -8.53 -17.85 20.17
CA PRO A 254 -8.42 -16.46 19.73
C PRO A 254 -7.64 -15.61 20.75
N LEU A 255 -6.39 -15.29 20.44
CA LEU A 255 -5.56 -14.41 21.27
C LEU A 255 -6.08 -12.98 21.17
N ALA A 256 -6.59 -12.41 22.26
CA ALA A 256 -7.19 -11.07 22.25
C ALA A 256 -6.22 -9.96 21.79
N TRP A 257 -4.92 -10.13 22.06
CA TRP A 257 -3.86 -9.22 21.60
C TRP A 257 -3.42 -9.48 20.15
N ASN A 258 -3.61 -10.69 19.62
CA ASN A 258 -3.21 -11.08 18.27
C ASN A 258 -4.23 -12.04 17.63
N ILE A 259 -5.40 -11.52 17.26
CA ILE A 259 -6.55 -12.34 16.85
C ILE A 259 -6.33 -13.12 15.54
N GLN A 260 -5.28 -12.80 14.79
CA GLN A 260 -4.91 -13.48 13.54
C GLN A 260 -3.94 -14.64 13.78
N ASP A 261 -3.37 -14.79 14.98
CA ASP A 261 -2.51 -15.93 15.31
C ASP A 261 -3.38 -17.19 15.38
N THR A 262 -3.07 -18.14 14.50
CA THR A 262 -3.70 -19.47 14.48
C THR A 262 -2.80 -20.55 15.06
N GLY A 263 -1.69 -20.16 15.71
CA GLY A 263 -0.64 -21.05 16.18
C GLY A 263 -0.90 -21.68 17.54
N VAL A 264 -1.98 -21.28 18.24
CA VAL A 264 -2.42 -21.91 19.49
C VAL A 264 -3.70 -22.69 19.21
N PRO A 265 -3.67 -24.04 19.22
CA PRO A 265 -4.88 -24.84 19.02
C PRO A 265 -5.94 -24.56 20.09
N GLY A 266 -7.21 -24.68 19.72
CA GLY A 266 -8.31 -24.37 20.61
C GLY A 266 -9.58 -25.16 20.36
N VAL A 267 -10.41 -25.27 21.39
CA VAL A 267 -11.71 -25.93 21.36
C VAL A 267 -12.78 -24.93 21.81
N ASP A 268 -13.87 -24.84 21.07
CA ASP A 268 -15.04 -24.08 21.50
C ASP A 268 -15.73 -24.83 22.66
N VAL A 269 -15.68 -24.22 23.85
CA VAL A 269 -16.29 -24.73 25.08
C VAL A 269 -17.48 -23.88 25.51
N THR A 270 -18.00 -23.03 24.63
CA THR A 270 -19.09 -22.09 24.92
C THR A 270 -20.31 -22.78 25.51
N ALA A 271 -20.64 -23.99 25.05
CA ALA A 271 -21.77 -24.76 25.55
C ALA A 271 -21.71 -25.07 27.06
N THR A 272 -20.51 -25.07 27.66
CA THR A 272 -20.31 -25.24 29.11
C THR A 272 -20.77 -24.01 29.91
N TYR A 273 -20.78 -22.82 29.28
CA TYR A 273 -21.03 -21.54 29.96
C TYR A 273 -22.35 -20.88 29.54
N ALA A 274 -22.67 -20.93 28.24
CA ALA A 274 -23.76 -20.19 27.65
C ALA A 274 -25.14 -20.71 28.07
N ARG A 275 -26.13 -19.82 28.10
CA ARG A 275 -27.54 -20.24 28.17
C ARG A 275 -27.96 -20.88 26.84
N ALA A 276 -28.84 -21.86 26.89
CA ALA A 276 -29.43 -22.43 25.68
C ALA A 276 -30.13 -21.34 24.86
N GLY A 277 -29.86 -21.29 23.54
CA GLY A 277 -30.47 -20.33 22.60
C GLY A 277 -29.83 -18.94 22.56
N THR A 278 -28.66 -18.74 23.15
CA THR A 278 -27.94 -17.45 23.07
C THR A 278 -27.39 -17.23 21.66
N SER A 279 -27.72 -16.09 21.06
CA SER A 279 -27.12 -15.61 19.80
C SER A 279 -26.77 -14.14 19.94
N ALA A 280 -25.67 -13.70 19.33
CA ALA A 280 -25.35 -12.29 19.14
C ALA A 280 -25.26 -12.02 17.64
N GLU A 281 -25.63 -10.81 17.25
CA GLU A 281 -25.39 -10.36 15.88
C GLU A 281 -23.87 -10.35 15.63
N PRO A 282 -23.41 -10.87 14.49
CA PRO A 282 -21.99 -10.79 14.15
C PRO A 282 -21.56 -9.32 14.08
N VAL A 283 -20.34 -9.03 14.53
CA VAL A 283 -19.77 -7.69 14.51
C VAL A 283 -18.58 -7.61 13.55
N LEU A 284 -18.43 -6.44 12.91
CA LEU A 284 -17.25 -6.03 12.18
C LEU A 284 -16.32 -5.31 13.16
N GLY A 285 -15.18 -5.92 13.50
CA GLY A 285 -14.17 -5.30 14.36
C GLY A 285 -13.20 -4.44 13.54
N VAL A 286 -12.82 -3.28 14.05
CA VAL A 286 -11.85 -2.37 13.42
C VAL A 286 -10.82 -1.91 14.44
N ARG A 287 -9.55 -1.92 14.03
CA ARG A 287 -8.41 -1.36 14.75
C ARG A 287 -7.68 -0.39 13.83
N LEU A 288 -7.06 0.62 14.44
CA LEU A 288 -6.29 1.64 13.73
C LEU A 288 -4.88 1.70 14.30
N TRP A 289 -3.90 1.71 13.40
CA TRP A 289 -2.48 1.87 13.68
C TRP A 289 -1.99 3.17 13.07
N ALA A 290 -0.93 3.75 13.63
CA ALA A 290 -0.27 4.91 13.04
C ALA A 290 0.37 4.56 11.69
N SER A 291 1.00 3.37 11.63
CA SER A 291 1.65 2.78 10.47
C SER A 291 1.88 1.28 10.70
N ARG A 292 2.34 0.53 9.69
CA ARG A 292 2.73 -0.87 9.87
C ARG A 292 3.86 -1.01 10.89
N GLY A 293 3.63 -1.75 11.96
CA GLY A 293 4.57 -1.88 13.08
C GLY A 293 4.65 -0.67 14.02
N GLY A 294 3.85 0.37 13.76
CA GLY A 294 3.69 1.53 14.63
C GLY A 294 2.74 1.26 15.81
N PRO A 295 2.50 2.25 16.69
CA PRO A 295 1.55 2.13 17.79
C PRO A 295 0.09 2.16 17.29
N ARG A 296 -0.82 1.64 18.11
CA ARG A 296 -2.27 1.80 17.88
C ARG A 296 -2.72 3.24 18.12
N LEU A 297 -3.72 3.67 17.36
CA LEU A 297 -4.35 4.99 17.46
C LEU A 297 -5.78 4.89 17.99
N ALA A 298 -6.12 5.84 18.86
CA ALA A 298 -7.51 6.09 19.25
C ALA A 298 -8.17 7.02 18.22
N ALA A 299 -9.29 6.58 17.67
CA ALA A 299 -10.05 7.33 16.69
C ALA A 299 -11.54 7.14 16.92
N ASP A 300 -12.32 8.21 16.73
CA ASP A 300 -13.75 8.08 16.54
C ASP A 300 -13.98 7.46 15.16
N ALA A 301 -14.74 6.37 15.11
CA ALA A 301 -14.97 5.60 13.90
C ALA A 301 -16.47 5.61 13.59
N SER A 302 -16.85 5.82 12.33
CA SER A 302 -18.25 5.78 11.91
C SER A 302 -18.45 5.14 10.55
N VAL A 303 -19.60 4.50 10.41
CA VAL A 303 -20.05 3.81 9.19
C VAL A 303 -21.49 4.20 8.93
N GLU A 304 -21.79 4.62 7.71
CA GLU A 304 -23.17 4.79 7.25
C GLU A 304 -23.65 3.51 6.56
N HIS A 305 -24.78 2.98 7.02
CA HIS A 305 -25.41 1.80 6.45
C HIS A 305 -26.92 1.84 6.69
N ASP A 306 -27.72 1.47 5.69
CA ASP A 306 -29.19 1.48 5.74
C ASP A 306 -29.81 2.78 6.26
N GLY A 307 -29.23 3.93 5.88
CA GLY A 307 -29.67 5.26 6.32
C GLY A 307 -29.43 5.55 7.80
N LYS A 308 -28.60 4.74 8.49
CA LYS A 308 -28.19 4.94 9.88
C LYS A 308 -26.69 5.13 9.97
N THR A 309 -26.27 6.00 10.87
CA THR A 309 -24.85 6.14 11.24
C THR A 309 -24.57 5.27 12.45
N HIS A 310 -23.68 4.30 12.28
CA HIS A 310 -23.13 3.49 13.35
C HIS A 310 -21.81 4.12 13.79
N THR A 311 -21.65 4.34 15.09
CA THR A 311 -20.44 4.97 15.66
C THR A 311 -19.77 4.04 16.66
N SER A 312 -18.46 3.99 16.62
CA SER A 312 -17.62 3.21 17.52
C SER A 312 -16.29 3.94 17.76
N ARG A 313 -15.37 3.35 18.52
CA ARG A 313 -14.08 3.97 18.84
C ARG A 313 -12.96 2.96 18.78
N THR A 314 -11.85 3.30 18.11
CA THR A 314 -10.60 2.54 18.21
C THR A 314 -9.81 2.99 19.44
N PHE A 315 -8.87 2.16 19.89
CA PHE A 315 -8.13 2.38 21.14
C PHE A 315 -6.62 2.32 20.89
N ALA A 316 -5.87 3.20 21.57
CA ALA A 316 -4.41 3.23 21.61
C ALA A 316 -3.88 2.34 22.75
N ASP A 317 -2.59 2.01 22.69
CA ASP A 317 -1.90 1.30 23.76
C ASP A 317 -1.46 2.28 24.86
N PRO A 318 -1.42 1.89 26.16
CA PRO A 318 -1.79 0.61 26.75
C PRO A 318 -3.25 0.54 27.25
N ASP A 319 -4.06 1.59 26.98
CA ASP A 319 -5.35 1.86 27.63
C ASP A 319 -6.28 0.65 27.66
N ASP A 320 -6.37 -0.10 26.55
CA ASP A 320 -6.86 -1.48 26.53
C ASP A 320 -6.49 -2.17 25.20
N ILE A 321 -5.37 -2.88 25.18
CA ILE A 321 -4.86 -3.64 24.02
C ILE A 321 -5.90 -4.65 23.45
N ASN A 322 -6.95 -4.98 24.21
CA ASN A 322 -7.94 -5.99 23.82
C ASN A 322 -9.21 -5.39 23.20
N ARG A 323 -9.41 -4.06 23.24
CA ARG A 323 -10.62 -3.44 22.64
C ARG A 323 -10.47 -3.22 21.14
N VAL A 324 -11.59 -3.36 20.45
CA VAL A 324 -11.76 -3.08 19.01
C VAL A 324 -12.99 -2.20 18.82
N ALA A 325 -12.99 -1.40 17.76
CA ALA A 325 -14.20 -0.69 17.34
C ALA A 325 -15.15 -1.72 16.69
N GLU A 326 -16.29 -2.00 17.30
CA GLU A 326 -17.28 -2.93 16.75
C GLU A 326 -18.38 -2.16 16.00
N PHE A 327 -18.73 -2.65 14.81
CA PHE A 327 -19.88 -2.24 14.01
C PHE A 327 -20.78 -3.47 13.76
N PRO A 328 -22.05 -3.30 13.37
CA PRO A 328 -22.87 -4.43 12.93
C PRO A 328 -22.21 -5.19 11.76
N ALA A 329 -22.60 -6.45 11.55
CA ALA A 329 -22.24 -7.18 10.35
C ALA A 329 -22.85 -6.52 9.11
N ILE A 330 -22.02 -5.73 8.43
CA ILE A 330 -22.38 -5.05 7.19
C ILE A 330 -21.68 -5.79 6.06
N ASP A 331 -22.45 -6.46 5.20
CA ASP A 331 -21.92 -7.22 4.06
C ASP A 331 -21.81 -6.38 2.77
N ALA A 332 -22.39 -5.17 2.74
CA ALA A 332 -22.30 -4.26 1.61
C ALA A 332 -20.84 -3.87 1.32
N ARG A 333 -20.39 -4.03 0.07
CA ARG A 333 -19.04 -3.66 -0.38
C ARG A 333 -19.12 -2.80 -1.65
N PRO A 334 -18.27 -1.76 -1.79
CA PRO A 334 -17.27 -1.30 -0.82
C PRO A 334 -17.90 -0.63 0.41
N LEU A 335 -17.37 -0.91 1.61
CA LEU A 335 -17.82 -0.26 2.85
C LEU A 335 -16.85 0.86 3.23
N LYS A 336 -17.36 2.09 3.38
CA LYS A 336 -16.56 3.25 3.79
C LYS A 336 -16.62 3.41 5.31
N ILE A 337 -15.45 3.49 5.95
CA ILE A 337 -15.31 3.80 7.38
C ILE A 337 -14.66 5.17 7.49
N ALA A 338 -15.33 6.12 8.13
CA ALA A 338 -14.74 7.40 8.51
C ALA A 338 -14.03 7.26 9.87
N LEU A 339 -12.78 7.68 9.93
CA LEU A 339 -11.91 7.64 11.11
C LEU A 339 -11.43 9.04 11.43
N ARG A 340 -11.60 9.48 12.68
CA ARG A 340 -11.16 10.81 13.12
C ARG A 340 -10.12 10.71 14.23
N VAL A 341 -8.92 11.24 13.96
CA VAL A 341 -7.79 11.33 14.90
C VAL A 341 -7.41 12.80 15.01
N ASP A 342 -7.38 13.35 16.23
CA ASP A 342 -6.98 14.74 16.51
C ASP A 342 -7.66 15.80 15.62
N GLY A 343 -8.95 15.58 15.32
CA GLY A 343 -9.76 16.49 14.49
C GLY A 343 -9.60 16.29 12.97
N VAL A 344 -8.63 15.51 12.52
CA VAL A 344 -8.47 15.13 11.11
C VAL A 344 -9.33 13.91 10.83
N GLN A 345 -10.14 13.96 9.77
CA GLN A 345 -10.95 12.82 9.33
C GLN A 345 -10.33 12.20 8.07
N ARG A 346 -10.12 10.88 8.09
CA ARG A 346 -9.73 10.07 6.92
C ARG A 346 -10.75 8.97 6.69
N HIS A 347 -10.69 8.36 5.52
CA HIS A 347 -11.61 7.28 5.16
C HIS A 347 -10.83 6.03 4.77
N ALA A 348 -11.30 4.89 5.28
CA ALA A 348 -10.91 3.58 4.80
C ALA A 348 -12.02 3.00 3.93
N THR A 349 -11.64 2.31 2.85
CA THR A 349 -12.58 1.63 1.96
C THR A 349 -12.32 0.13 2.00
N LEU A 350 -13.29 -0.61 2.52
CA LEU A 350 -13.21 -2.06 2.66
C LEU A 350 -13.84 -2.73 1.42
N GLY A 351 -13.01 -3.42 0.62
CA GLY A 351 -13.46 -4.29 -0.47
C GLY A 351 -13.80 -5.72 -0.03
N GLU A 352 -14.13 -6.60 -0.98
CA GLU A 352 -14.59 -7.99 -0.76
C GLU A 352 -13.67 -8.85 0.10
N ARG A 353 -12.36 -8.60 0.05
CA ARG A 353 -11.36 -9.31 0.88
C ARG A 353 -11.49 -9.09 2.39
N HIS A 354 -12.30 -8.12 2.82
CA HIS A 354 -12.51 -7.76 4.22
C HIS A 354 -13.89 -8.25 4.71
N ALA A 355 -14.07 -9.56 4.77
CA ALA A 355 -15.35 -10.19 5.17
C ALA A 355 -15.70 -9.98 6.66
N THR A 356 -16.99 -10.09 6.97
CA THR A 356 -17.60 -9.98 8.31
C THR A 356 -17.10 -11.11 9.25
N GLY A 357 -17.05 -10.83 10.57
CA GLY A 357 -16.56 -11.78 11.59
C GLY A 357 -15.05 -11.75 11.85
N ARG A 358 -14.33 -10.78 11.26
CA ARG A 358 -12.89 -10.53 11.50
C ARG A 358 -12.66 -9.13 12.06
N VAL A 359 -11.53 -8.95 12.74
CA VAL A 359 -10.99 -7.61 13.05
C VAL A 359 -10.18 -7.14 11.85
N ILE A 360 -10.49 -5.96 11.35
CA ILE A 360 -9.80 -5.28 10.26
C ILE A 360 -8.79 -4.31 10.84
N GLU A 361 -7.54 -4.50 10.45
CA GLU A 361 -6.44 -3.61 10.80
C GLU A 361 -6.33 -2.52 9.73
N LEU A 362 -6.46 -1.27 10.15
CA LEU A 362 -6.31 -0.08 9.31
C LEU A 362 -5.06 0.68 9.70
N TYR A 363 -4.41 1.32 8.74
CA TYR A 363 -3.16 2.07 8.94
C TYR A 363 -3.40 3.51 8.53
N TRP A 364 -3.31 4.44 9.49
CA TRP A 364 -3.67 5.84 9.30
C TRP A 364 -2.94 6.46 8.13
N ASP A 365 -1.64 6.23 8.01
CA ASP A 365 -0.75 6.72 6.95
C ASP A 365 -1.01 6.15 5.54
N GLU A 366 -1.79 5.07 5.45
CA GLU A 366 -2.29 4.46 4.21
C GLU A 366 -3.72 4.91 3.86
N LEU A 367 -4.39 5.68 4.73
CA LEU A 367 -5.72 6.22 4.46
C LEU A 367 -5.64 7.47 3.58
N GLY A 368 -6.78 7.82 3.00
CA GLY A 368 -6.94 9.00 2.15
C GLY A 368 -6.39 10.30 2.72
N LEU A 369 -5.62 11.03 1.92
CA LEU A 369 -5.07 12.33 2.26
C LEU A 369 -6.13 13.42 2.15
N ILE A 370 -6.06 14.41 3.05
CA ILE A 370 -6.74 15.69 2.83
C ILE A 370 -5.97 16.52 1.78
N ARG A 371 -6.61 17.54 1.21
CA ARG A 371 -6.00 18.42 0.20
C ARG A 371 -4.61 18.94 0.57
N GLU A 372 -4.48 19.52 1.76
CA GLU A 372 -3.21 20.10 2.21
C GLU A 372 -2.09 19.05 2.33
N GLU A 373 -2.40 17.87 2.85
CA GLU A 373 -1.46 16.75 2.94
C GLU A 373 -1.05 16.22 1.57
N ALA A 374 -1.98 16.19 0.61
CA ALA A 374 -1.70 15.82 -0.76
C ALA A 374 -0.79 16.85 -1.44
N GLU A 375 -1.04 18.15 -1.27
CA GLU A 375 -0.17 19.22 -1.79
C GLU A 375 1.23 19.18 -1.18
N GLN A 376 1.34 18.94 0.14
CA GLN A 376 2.63 18.75 0.81
C GLN A 376 3.34 17.48 0.31
N SER A 377 2.61 16.37 0.14
CA SER A 377 3.16 15.11 -0.35
C SER A 377 3.63 15.22 -1.80
N SER A 378 2.88 15.90 -2.68
CA SER A 378 3.27 16.18 -4.07
C SER A 378 4.57 16.98 -4.12
N ARG A 379 4.68 18.06 -3.33
CA ARG A 379 5.92 18.86 -3.26
C ARG A 379 7.10 18.05 -2.74
N ARG A 380 6.89 17.21 -1.73
CA ARG A 380 7.95 16.38 -1.15
C ARG A 380 8.40 15.29 -2.11
N LEU A 381 7.48 14.52 -2.68
CA LEU A 381 7.78 13.44 -3.62
C LEU A 381 8.41 13.96 -4.91
N TRP A 382 7.97 15.13 -5.41
CA TRP A 382 8.63 15.80 -6.52
C TRP A 382 10.07 16.17 -6.18
N ARG A 383 10.31 16.75 -5.00
CA ARG A 383 11.67 17.10 -4.55
C ARG A 383 12.56 15.87 -4.45
N GLU A 384 12.07 14.80 -3.83
CA GLU A 384 12.79 13.52 -3.71
C GLU A 384 13.13 12.95 -5.10
N HIS A 385 12.17 12.96 -6.05
CA HIS A 385 12.42 12.57 -7.44
C HIS A 385 13.49 13.45 -8.09
N ALA A 386 13.33 14.77 -8.07
CA ALA A 386 14.25 15.72 -8.68
C ALA A 386 15.67 15.59 -8.11
N GLU A 387 15.82 15.48 -6.78
CA GLU A 387 17.10 15.24 -6.12
C GLU A 387 17.73 13.92 -6.55
N SER A 388 16.94 12.85 -6.68
CA SER A 388 17.44 11.52 -7.05
C SER A 388 18.05 11.47 -8.46
N ILE A 389 17.58 12.32 -9.38
CA ILE A 389 18.04 12.33 -10.78
C ILE A 389 18.96 13.51 -11.13
N ALA A 390 19.06 14.52 -10.25
CA ALA A 390 19.67 15.80 -10.57
C ALA A 390 21.11 15.68 -11.09
N GLU A 391 21.93 14.80 -10.50
CA GLU A 391 23.33 14.64 -10.89
C GLU A 391 23.48 13.99 -12.27
N ASP A 392 22.70 12.95 -12.55
CA ASP A 392 22.69 12.28 -13.86
C ASP A 392 22.22 13.26 -14.95
N ARG A 393 21.13 14.00 -14.69
CA ARG A 393 20.61 14.99 -15.64
C ARG A 393 21.59 16.14 -15.85
N ARG A 394 22.28 16.59 -14.80
CA ARG A 394 23.32 17.63 -14.89
C ARG A 394 24.46 17.17 -15.77
N SER A 395 24.93 15.93 -15.57
CA SER A 395 26.01 15.34 -16.37
C SER A 395 25.66 15.25 -17.85
N GLU A 396 24.44 14.83 -18.20
CA GLU A 396 23.95 14.78 -19.58
C GLU A 396 23.92 16.18 -20.24
N LEU A 397 23.41 17.18 -19.52
CA LEU A 397 23.31 18.54 -20.03
C LEU A 397 24.69 19.21 -20.17
N GLU A 398 25.61 19.01 -19.22
CA GLU A 398 27.00 19.48 -19.31
C GLU A 398 27.76 18.83 -20.48
N ALA A 399 27.50 17.55 -20.73
CA ALA A 399 28.03 16.84 -21.91
C ALA A 399 27.34 17.25 -23.22
N SER A 400 26.26 18.04 -23.15
CA SER A 400 25.42 18.42 -24.29
C SER A 400 24.90 17.21 -25.08
N VAL A 401 24.62 16.10 -24.40
CA VAL A 401 24.08 14.89 -25.00
C VAL A 401 23.17 14.15 -24.02
N ILE A 402 21.99 13.76 -24.49
CA ILE A 402 21.09 12.87 -23.76
C ILE A 402 21.18 11.49 -24.40
N GLU A 403 21.50 10.48 -23.59
CA GLU A 403 21.59 9.09 -24.01
C GLU A 403 20.45 8.28 -23.41
N LEU A 404 19.64 7.65 -24.26
CA LEU A 404 18.54 6.80 -23.80
C LEU A 404 18.25 5.70 -24.80
N GLY A 405 18.18 4.44 -24.32
CA GLY A 405 17.84 3.30 -25.17
C GLY A 405 18.84 3.04 -26.32
N GLY A 406 20.11 3.45 -26.18
CA GLY A 406 21.13 3.35 -27.23
C GLY A 406 21.02 4.44 -28.31
N HIS A 407 20.21 5.47 -28.08
CA HIS A 407 20.08 6.63 -28.94
C HIS A 407 20.66 7.88 -28.28
N GLU A 408 21.33 8.72 -29.07
CA GLU A 408 21.93 9.97 -28.61
C GLU A 408 21.18 11.18 -29.19
N LEU A 409 20.78 12.11 -28.31
CA LEU A 409 20.26 13.42 -28.67
C LEU A 409 21.30 14.49 -28.31
N ARG A 410 22.14 14.86 -29.28
CA ARG A 410 23.19 15.88 -29.10
C ARG A 410 22.57 17.28 -29.14
N LEU A 411 23.03 18.18 -28.28
CA LEU A 411 22.39 19.49 -28.05
C LEU A 411 23.34 20.63 -28.42
N LEU A 412 22.78 21.69 -29.00
CA LEU A 412 23.37 23.02 -29.00
C LEU A 412 22.46 23.93 -28.19
N GLU A 413 23.03 24.86 -27.42
CA GLU A 413 22.31 25.73 -26.50
C GLU A 413 22.69 27.21 -26.74
N ARG A 414 21.69 28.09 -26.62
CA ARG A 414 21.84 29.54 -26.42
C ARG A 414 20.88 29.99 -25.33
N ARG A 415 21.25 31.02 -24.57
CA ARG A 415 20.38 31.65 -23.57
C ARG A 415 20.09 33.09 -23.97
N PHE A 416 18.85 33.51 -23.75
CA PHE A 416 18.36 34.84 -24.08
C PHE A 416 17.67 35.48 -22.88
N GLY A 417 17.74 36.80 -22.80
CA GLY A 417 17.05 37.60 -21.79
C GLY A 417 17.40 37.27 -20.34
N GLU A 418 16.68 37.91 -19.42
CA GLU A 418 16.65 37.53 -18.00
C GLU A 418 15.43 36.65 -17.75
N ALA A 419 15.60 35.58 -16.96
CA ALA A 419 14.52 34.66 -16.64
C ALA A 419 13.50 35.33 -15.69
N PRO A 420 12.20 35.15 -15.91
CA PRO A 420 11.17 35.53 -14.94
C PRO A 420 11.25 34.72 -13.64
N ASP A 421 10.57 35.18 -12.58
CA ASP A 421 10.56 34.52 -11.25
C ASP A 421 10.08 33.05 -11.31
N ALA A 422 9.20 32.72 -12.25
CA ALA A 422 8.69 31.36 -12.46
C ALA A 422 9.73 30.40 -13.08
N GLY A 423 10.87 30.93 -13.55
CA GLY A 423 11.88 30.20 -14.31
C GLY A 423 11.94 30.61 -15.79
N PRO A 424 13.05 30.29 -16.49
CA PRO A 424 13.18 30.56 -17.92
C PRO A 424 12.23 29.68 -18.75
N SER A 425 11.81 30.16 -19.92
CA SER A 425 11.18 29.30 -20.92
C SER A 425 12.20 28.36 -21.58
N LEU A 426 11.70 27.28 -22.19
CA LEU A 426 12.50 26.34 -22.99
C LEU A 426 12.00 26.34 -24.44
N TRP A 427 12.91 26.50 -25.39
CA TRP A 427 12.61 26.49 -26.82
C TRP A 427 13.36 25.36 -27.50
N ILE A 428 12.63 24.37 -28.01
CA ILE A 428 13.19 23.20 -28.71
C ILE A 428 13.04 23.41 -30.21
N SER A 429 14.15 23.64 -30.91
CA SER A 429 14.17 24.00 -32.33
C SER A 429 14.81 22.90 -33.17
N MET A 430 13.97 22.11 -33.85
CA MET A 430 14.37 20.92 -34.60
C MET A 430 14.90 21.26 -36.00
N HIS A 431 16.05 20.68 -36.33
CA HIS A 431 16.70 20.93 -37.63
C HIS A 431 16.00 20.22 -38.80
N GLY A 432 16.12 20.81 -39.99
CA GLY A 432 15.73 20.21 -41.26
C GLY A 432 16.74 19.20 -41.80
N GLY A 433 16.59 18.78 -43.06
CA GLY A 433 17.41 17.74 -43.67
C GLY A 433 16.66 16.41 -43.72
N GLY A 434 17.27 15.33 -43.23
CA GLY A 434 16.70 13.98 -43.27
C GLY A 434 16.79 13.32 -44.64
N GLY A 435 16.94 12.00 -44.66
CA GLY A 435 17.12 11.23 -45.90
C GLY A 435 18.37 11.65 -46.68
N THR A 436 19.39 12.15 -45.99
CA THR A 436 20.63 12.72 -46.55
C THR A 436 21.83 12.30 -45.71
N THR A 437 23.04 12.76 -46.04
CA THR A 437 24.25 12.38 -45.30
C THR A 437 24.34 13.07 -43.93
N ALA A 438 25.07 12.46 -43.00
CA ALA A 438 25.29 13.00 -41.67
C ALA A 438 25.91 14.41 -41.71
N GLU A 439 26.82 14.69 -42.65
CA GLU A 439 27.46 16.00 -42.79
C GLU A 439 26.46 17.10 -43.19
N VAL A 440 25.44 16.76 -44.00
CA VAL A 440 24.39 17.70 -44.38
C VAL A 440 23.47 17.95 -43.19
N ASN A 441 23.06 16.91 -42.46
CA ASN A 441 22.23 17.04 -41.27
C ASN A 441 22.93 17.81 -40.16
N ASP A 442 24.21 17.53 -39.90
CA ASP A 442 25.03 18.27 -38.93
C ASP A 442 25.20 19.75 -39.32
N ARG A 443 25.20 20.08 -40.63
CA ARG A 443 25.19 21.47 -41.09
C ARG A 443 23.84 22.13 -40.83
N GLN A 444 22.72 21.46 -41.09
CA GLN A 444 21.39 21.97 -40.79
C GLN A 444 21.20 22.20 -39.29
N TRP A 445 21.67 21.26 -38.47
CA TRP A 445 21.67 21.38 -37.01
C TRP A 445 22.42 22.62 -36.51
N ARG A 446 23.65 22.87 -37.01
CA ARG A 446 24.42 24.07 -36.67
C ARG A 446 23.79 25.37 -37.18
N ASN A 447 22.98 25.31 -38.24
CA ASN A 447 22.21 26.47 -38.70
C ASN A 447 21.00 26.73 -37.79
N GLN A 448 20.32 25.67 -37.35
CA GLN A 448 19.09 25.76 -36.56
C GLN A 448 19.27 26.53 -35.26
N ILE A 449 20.41 26.36 -34.57
CA ILE A 449 20.70 27.09 -33.32
C ILE A 449 20.83 28.62 -33.51
N ARG A 450 20.98 29.11 -34.74
CA ARG A 450 21.18 30.53 -35.05
C ARG A 450 19.94 31.18 -35.68
N LEU A 451 18.87 30.42 -35.87
CA LEU A 451 17.76 30.82 -36.73
C LEU A 451 16.82 31.84 -36.06
N TYR A 452 16.56 31.65 -34.76
CA TYR A 452 15.62 32.48 -33.99
C TYR A 452 16.25 32.96 -32.68
N GLU A 453 15.74 34.08 -32.18
CA GLU A 453 16.16 34.72 -30.93
C GLU A 453 14.90 35.10 -30.14
N PRO A 454 14.43 34.25 -29.22
CA PRO A 454 13.36 34.63 -28.30
C PRO A 454 13.80 35.77 -27.37
N GLU A 455 12.85 36.50 -26.81
CA GLU A 455 13.12 37.60 -25.87
C GLU A 455 13.81 37.09 -24.59
N GLU A 456 13.33 35.96 -24.07
CA GLU A 456 13.96 35.24 -22.97
C GLU A 456 13.91 33.72 -23.16
N GLY A 457 14.77 33.01 -22.43
CA GLY A 457 14.70 31.56 -22.25
C GLY A 457 15.93 30.81 -22.72
N ILE A 458 15.86 29.50 -22.62
CA ILE A 458 16.88 28.56 -23.04
C ILE A 458 16.48 28.02 -24.42
N TYR A 459 17.22 28.39 -25.44
CA TYR A 459 16.98 27.98 -26.81
C TYR A 459 17.94 26.85 -27.20
N ILE A 460 17.39 25.68 -27.46
CA ILE A 460 18.14 24.49 -27.81
C ILE A 460 17.81 24.00 -29.21
N ALA A 461 18.84 23.55 -29.91
CA ALA A 461 18.70 22.81 -31.14
C ALA A 461 19.21 21.39 -30.91
N PRO A 462 18.33 20.38 -30.83
CA PRO A 462 18.76 18.98 -30.81
C PRO A 462 19.17 18.51 -32.21
N ARG A 463 20.17 17.62 -32.28
CA ARG A 463 20.49 16.78 -33.45
C ARG A 463 19.71 15.48 -33.30
N ALA A 464 18.83 15.16 -34.25
CA ALA A 464 18.11 13.89 -34.20
C ALA A 464 19.06 12.68 -34.18
N PRO A 465 18.74 11.58 -33.47
CA PRO A 465 19.63 10.42 -33.40
C PRO A 465 20.00 9.81 -34.76
N SER A 466 19.11 9.90 -35.76
CA SER A 466 19.29 9.30 -37.08
C SER A 466 19.28 10.31 -38.23
N ASP A 467 19.74 9.88 -39.40
CA ASP A 467 19.78 10.66 -40.63
C ASP A 467 18.67 10.27 -41.63
N THR A 468 17.75 9.38 -41.23
CA THR A 468 16.67 8.88 -42.09
C THR A 468 15.66 9.99 -42.41
N TRP A 469 14.85 9.78 -43.45
CA TRP A 469 13.78 10.74 -43.80
C TRP A 469 12.81 10.98 -42.64
N ASN A 470 12.72 10.01 -41.72
CA ASN A 470 11.84 10.02 -40.57
C ASN A 470 12.48 10.40 -39.23
N LEU A 471 13.61 11.08 -39.24
CA LEU A 471 14.43 11.33 -38.05
C LEU A 471 13.69 11.85 -36.80
N TRP A 472 12.58 12.60 -36.95
CA TRP A 472 11.82 13.19 -35.84
C TRP A 472 10.51 12.48 -35.49
N HIS A 473 10.09 11.45 -36.25
CA HIS A 473 8.82 10.74 -36.03
C HIS A 473 8.97 9.29 -35.59
N ARG A 474 10.17 8.92 -35.15
CA ARG A 474 10.45 7.59 -34.62
C ARG A 474 10.11 7.49 -33.12
N PRO A 475 9.74 6.30 -32.61
CA PRO A 475 9.29 6.14 -31.22
C PRO A 475 10.28 6.62 -30.15
N GLU A 476 11.58 6.44 -30.38
CA GLU A 476 12.63 6.84 -29.43
C GLU A 476 12.69 8.36 -29.18
N ILE A 477 12.16 9.18 -30.09
CA ILE A 477 12.19 10.65 -29.97
C ILE A 477 11.36 11.11 -28.78
N ASP A 478 10.25 10.44 -28.46
CA ASP A 478 9.38 10.77 -27.33
C ASP A 478 10.10 10.66 -26.00
N ALA A 479 10.80 9.54 -25.82
CA ALA A 479 11.52 9.24 -24.60
C ALA A 479 12.68 10.22 -24.42
N LEU A 480 13.40 10.52 -25.51
CA LEU A 480 14.48 11.51 -25.52
C LEU A 480 13.97 12.92 -25.21
N PHE A 481 12.83 13.33 -25.76
CA PHE A 481 12.24 14.65 -25.49
C PHE A 481 11.66 14.72 -24.07
N GLY A 482 11.07 13.63 -23.58
CA GLY A 482 10.64 13.50 -22.19
C GLY A 482 11.81 13.68 -21.23
N ARG A 483 12.94 13.00 -21.49
CA ARG A 483 14.18 13.12 -20.73
C ARG A 483 14.74 14.53 -20.80
N LEU A 484 14.79 15.15 -21.98
CA LEU A 484 15.27 16.52 -22.18
C LEU A 484 14.47 17.56 -21.39
N ILE A 485 13.14 17.47 -21.44
CA ILE A 485 12.26 18.40 -20.71
C ILE A 485 12.42 18.18 -19.20
N GLU A 486 12.47 16.93 -18.73
CA GLU A 486 12.76 16.61 -17.33
C GLU A 486 14.11 17.20 -16.88
N SER A 487 15.18 16.99 -17.67
CA SER A 487 16.51 17.53 -17.38
C SER A 487 16.47 19.05 -17.26
N ALA A 488 15.79 19.73 -18.19
CA ALA A 488 15.69 21.18 -18.21
C ALA A 488 14.91 21.74 -16.99
N ILE A 489 13.83 21.07 -16.58
CA ILE A 489 13.06 21.45 -15.40
C ILE A 489 13.92 21.29 -14.13
N VAL A 490 14.56 20.13 -13.97
CA VAL A 490 15.30 19.80 -12.74
C VAL A 490 16.60 20.58 -12.59
N VAL A 491 17.36 20.74 -13.69
CA VAL A 491 18.72 21.30 -13.65
C VAL A 491 18.73 22.80 -13.94
N TRP A 492 17.92 23.25 -14.91
CA TRP A 492 17.90 24.66 -15.31
C TRP A 492 16.73 25.44 -14.71
N GLY A 493 15.83 24.78 -13.96
CA GLY A 493 14.67 25.43 -13.36
C GLY A 493 13.66 25.93 -14.38
N VAL A 494 13.60 25.31 -15.57
CA VAL A 494 12.64 25.67 -16.62
C VAL A 494 11.21 25.57 -16.09
N ASP A 495 10.40 26.58 -16.42
CA ASP A 495 8.96 26.55 -16.17
C ASP A 495 8.29 25.49 -17.09
N PRO A 496 7.72 24.41 -16.54
CA PRO A 496 7.09 23.35 -17.33
C PRO A 496 5.91 23.85 -18.19
N ASP A 497 5.31 24.98 -17.82
CA ASP A 497 4.19 25.57 -18.55
C ASP A 497 4.64 26.52 -19.67
N ARG A 498 5.95 26.69 -19.89
CA ARG A 498 6.56 27.55 -20.91
C ARG A 498 7.62 26.82 -21.73
N VAL A 499 7.28 25.62 -22.18
CA VAL A 499 8.08 24.82 -23.12
C VAL A 499 7.49 24.93 -24.53
N TYR A 500 8.32 25.25 -25.51
CA TYR A 500 7.92 25.54 -26.89
C TYR A 500 8.60 24.59 -27.86
N LEU A 501 7.85 24.04 -28.81
CA LEU A 501 8.37 23.15 -29.85
C LEU A 501 8.32 23.81 -31.22
N MET A 502 9.42 23.85 -31.95
CA MET A 502 9.43 24.39 -33.31
C MET A 502 10.38 23.62 -34.21
N GLY A 503 10.19 23.71 -35.53
CA GLY A 503 11.09 23.02 -36.45
C GLY A 503 10.93 23.46 -37.90
N TYR A 504 12.04 23.40 -38.63
CA TYR A 504 12.11 23.83 -40.03
C TYR A 504 12.32 22.64 -40.98
N SER A 505 11.61 22.60 -42.10
CA SER A 505 11.71 21.52 -43.12
C SER A 505 11.40 20.16 -42.53
N ALA A 506 12.31 19.18 -42.54
CA ALA A 506 12.12 17.92 -41.81
C ALA A 506 11.88 18.10 -40.30
N GLY A 507 12.42 19.16 -39.68
CA GLY A 507 12.04 19.56 -38.33
C GLY A 507 10.58 20.03 -38.26
N GLY A 508 10.06 20.64 -39.31
CA GLY A 508 8.64 20.95 -39.47
C GLY A 508 7.78 19.68 -39.60
N ASP A 509 8.25 18.66 -40.33
CA ASP A 509 7.60 17.33 -40.35
C ASP A 509 7.53 16.76 -38.92
N GLY A 510 8.62 16.92 -38.16
CA GLY A 510 8.69 16.59 -36.73
C GLY A 510 7.68 17.35 -35.89
N ALA A 511 7.54 18.66 -36.09
CA ALA A 511 6.58 19.49 -35.35
C ALA A 511 5.13 19.02 -35.59
N TYR A 512 4.75 18.71 -36.83
CA TYR A 512 3.44 18.11 -37.13
C TYR A 512 3.20 16.77 -36.43
N GLN A 513 4.24 15.93 -36.33
CA GLN A 513 4.12 14.57 -35.81
C GLN A 513 4.16 14.53 -34.27
N LEU A 514 4.98 15.36 -33.63
CA LEU A 514 5.18 15.38 -32.18
C LEU A 514 4.12 16.21 -31.47
N ALA A 515 3.75 17.38 -32.01
CA ALA A 515 2.85 18.31 -31.32
C ALA A 515 1.48 17.69 -30.94
N PRO A 516 0.78 16.94 -31.80
CA PRO A 516 -0.52 16.38 -31.43
C PRO A 516 -0.45 15.31 -30.33
N ARG A 517 0.65 14.57 -30.22
CA ARG A 517 0.77 13.42 -29.29
C ARG A 517 1.55 13.73 -28.02
N LEU A 518 2.34 14.81 -28.03
CA LEU A 518 3.04 15.37 -26.87
C LEU A 518 2.47 16.73 -26.46
N ALA A 519 1.22 17.03 -26.85
CA ALA A 519 0.59 18.35 -26.67
C ALA A 519 0.57 18.82 -25.21
N ASP A 520 0.47 17.86 -24.30
CA ASP A 520 0.49 18.06 -22.86
C ASP A 520 1.86 18.40 -22.27
N ARG A 521 2.90 18.55 -23.09
CA ARG A 521 4.24 19.00 -22.69
C ARG A 521 4.58 20.42 -23.13
N PHE A 522 3.75 21.05 -23.95
CA PHE A 522 4.09 22.30 -24.62
C PHE A 522 3.06 23.40 -24.38
N ALA A 523 3.55 24.63 -24.35
CA ALA A 523 2.75 25.85 -24.31
C ALA A 523 2.29 26.29 -25.71
N ALA A 524 3.14 26.08 -26.72
CA ALA A 524 2.82 26.26 -28.13
C ALA A 524 3.79 25.44 -29.00
N ALA A 525 3.38 25.14 -30.23
CA ALA A 525 4.23 24.54 -31.24
C ALA A 525 4.14 25.25 -32.60
N ALA A 526 5.23 25.25 -33.37
CA ALA A 526 5.28 25.85 -34.70
C ALA A 526 5.93 24.93 -35.73
N MET A 527 5.28 24.83 -36.87
CA MET A 527 5.77 24.12 -38.04
C MET A 527 6.20 25.12 -39.11
N MET A 528 7.44 24.98 -39.60
CA MET A 528 7.98 25.82 -40.67
C MET A 528 8.41 24.95 -41.85
N ALA A 529 7.82 25.16 -43.03
CA ALA A 529 8.18 24.49 -44.30
C ALA A 529 8.20 22.94 -44.26
N GLY A 530 7.42 22.32 -43.37
CA GLY A 530 7.30 20.87 -43.21
C GLY A 530 6.05 20.27 -43.86
N HIS A 531 5.97 18.95 -43.83
CA HIS A 531 4.88 18.13 -44.34
C HIS A 531 4.33 17.23 -43.21
N PRO A 532 3.00 17.18 -43.01
CA PRO A 532 2.39 16.46 -41.89
C PRO A 532 2.45 14.94 -42.01
N ASN A 533 2.66 14.42 -43.23
CA ASN A 533 2.56 13.00 -43.54
C ASN A 533 1.19 12.45 -43.12
N ASP A 534 1.12 11.45 -42.25
CA ASP A 534 -0.12 10.88 -41.75
C ASP A 534 -0.58 11.44 -40.39
N ALA A 535 0.04 12.54 -39.91
CA ALA A 535 -0.40 13.22 -38.71
C ALA A 535 -1.84 13.74 -38.85
N THR A 536 -2.51 13.91 -37.70
CA THR A 536 -3.85 14.48 -37.64
C THR A 536 -3.90 15.55 -36.55
N PRO A 537 -4.71 16.62 -36.71
CA PRO A 537 -4.74 17.72 -35.76
C PRO A 537 -5.49 17.42 -34.46
N HIS A 538 -6.14 16.26 -34.30
CA HIS A 538 -7.07 16.01 -33.18
C HIS A 538 -6.46 16.25 -31.80
N GLY A 539 -5.22 15.85 -31.58
CA GLY A 539 -4.51 16.04 -30.32
C GLY A 539 -4.07 17.48 -30.03
N LEU A 540 -4.18 18.39 -31.00
CA LEU A 540 -3.81 19.80 -30.84
C LEU A 540 -4.88 20.65 -30.13
N ARG A 541 -5.96 20.03 -29.63
CA ARG A 541 -7.10 20.77 -29.05
C ARG A 541 -6.68 21.84 -28.05
N ASN A 542 -5.73 21.50 -27.17
CA ASN A 542 -5.27 22.38 -26.09
C ASN A 542 -3.88 22.98 -26.35
N LEU A 543 -3.29 22.77 -27.54
CA LEU A 543 -1.97 23.25 -27.89
C LEU A 543 -2.06 24.28 -29.02
N PRO A 544 -1.73 25.56 -28.75
CA PRO A 544 -1.51 26.55 -29.80
C PRO A 544 -0.53 26.05 -30.86
N PHE A 545 -0.99 25.99 -32.12
CA PHE A 545 -0.21 25.45 -33.24
C PHE A 545 -0.10 26.42 -34.41
N ALA A 546 1.13 26.77 -34.79
CA ALA A 546 1.39 27.64 -35.93
C ALA A 546 1.90 26.89 -37.17
N ILE A 547 1.48 27.35 -38.34
CA ILE A 547 1.84 26.81 -39.66
C ILE A 547 2.41 27.96 -40.50
N PHE A 548 3.69 27.85 -40.85
CA PHE A 548 4.39 28.79 -41.71
C PHE A 548 4.88 28.08 -42.98
N MET A 549 4.48 28.61 -44.15
CA MET A 549 4.79 27.98 -45.43
C MET A 549 5.02 29.02 -46.53
N GLY A 550 5.97 28.77 -47.42
CA GLY A 550 6.13 29.57 -48.64
C GLY A 550 5.09 29.19 -49.69
N GLU A 551 4.48 30.17 -50.36
CA GLU A 551 3.48 29.92 -51.41
C GLU A 551 4.01 29.00 -52.53
N ASN A 552 5.30 29.11 -52.84
CA ASN A 552 5.98 28.36 -53.89
C ASN A 552 6.73 27.11 -53.40
N ASP A 553 6.59 26.72 -52.11
CA ASP A 553 7.16 25.46 -51.61
C ASP A 553 6.29 24.25 -52.02
N GLY A 554 6.31 23.93 -53.31
CA GLY A 554 5.49 22.88 -53.91
C GLY A 554 6.03 21.46 -53.75
N ALA A 555 7.21 21.27 -53.16
CA ALA A 555 7.77 19.93 -52.97
C ALA A 555 6.83 19.09 -52.08
N PHE A 556 6.49 17.88 -52.52
CA PHE A 556 5.52 17.00 -51.84
C PHE A 556 4.15 17.66 -51.59
N ASN A 557 3.77 18.67 -52.38
CA ASN A 557 2.56 19.47 -52.17
C ASN A 557 2.48 20.18 -50.80
N ARG A 558 3.63 20.46 -50.16
CA ARG A 558 3.69 21.10 -48.83
C ARG A 558 2.86 22.38 -48.74
N ASN A 559 2.94 23.26 -49.72
CA ASN A 559 2.15 24.48 -49.78
C ASN A 559 0.63 24.24 -49.76
N SER A 560 0.11 23.33 -50.58
CA SER A 560 -1.31 22.97 -50.61
C SER A 560 -1.73 22.29 -49.31
N VAL A 561 -0.93 21.33 -48.83
CA VAL A 561 -1.22 20.59 -47.59
C VAL A 561 -1.21 21.50 -46.36
N ALA A 562 -0.35 22.51 -46.32
CA ALA A 562 -0.35 23.52 -45.25
C ALA A 562 -1.65 24.35 -45.23
N LYS A 563 -2.19 24.71 -46.40
CA LYS A 563 -3.50 25.39 -46.51
C LYS A 563 -4.62 24.48 -46.02
N GLU A 564 -4.66 23.22 -46.49
CA GLU A 564 -5.65 22.22 -46.07
C GLU A 564 -5.60 21.95 -44.55
N TRP A 565 -4.41 21.94 -43.96
CA TRP A 565 -4.27 21.81 -42.51
C TRP A 565 -4.79 23.03 -41.75
N GLY A 566 -4.57 24.24 -42.29
CA GLY A 566 -5.17 25.45 -41.76
C GLY A 566 -6.69 25.41 -41.77
N GLU A 567 -7.29 24.95 -42.88
CA GLU A 567 -8.74 24.75 -43.00
C GLU A 567 -9.25 23.71 -41.98
N LYS A 568 -8.56 22.56 -41.84
CA LYS A 568 -8.93 21.54 -40.83
C LYS A 568 -8.89 22.08 -39.40
N LEU A 569 -7.92 22.92 -39.07
CA LEU A 569 -7.83 23.55 -37.75
C LEU A 569 -8.95 24.58 -37.55
N ALA A 570 -9.28 25.36 -38.59
CA ALA A 570 -10.41 26.28 -38.56
C ALA A 570 -11.75 25.56 -38.36
N ASP A 571 -12.00 24.47 -39.10
CA ASP A 571 -13.23 23.66 -38.95
C ASP A 571 -13.34 23.05 -37.55
N LEU A 572 -12.22 22.55 -37.01
CA LEU A 572 -12.17 22.00 -35.65
C LEU A 572 -12.40 23.07 -34.59
N GLN A 573 -11.85 24.27 -34.77
CA GLN A 573 -12.08 25.40 -33.87
C GLN A 573 -13.50 25.94 -33.99
N GLU A 574 -14.12 25.92 -35.17
CA GLU A 574 -15.54 26.30 -35.33
C GLU A 574 -16.45 25.35 -34.54
N ALA A 575 -16.15 24.04 -34.56
CA ALA A 575 -16.87 23.03 -33.79
C ALA A 575 -16.56 23.03 -32.28
N ASP A 576 -15.38 23.51 -31.89
CA ASP A 576 -14.92 23.65 -30.50
C ASP A 576 -14.25 25.02 -30.30
N PRO A 577 -15.02 26.10 -30.08
CA PRO A 577 -14.51 27.49 -30.09
C PRO A 577 -13.42 27.79 -29.05
N GLN A 578 -13.29 26.97 -28.02
CA GLN A 578 -12.24 27.08 -26.99
C GLN A 578 -10.98 26.27 -27.33
N GLY A 579 -11.04 25.44 -28.37
CA GLY A 579 -9.96 24.55 -28.79
C GLY A 579 -9.25 25.01 -30.06
N TYR A 580 -8.19 24.27 -30.39
CA TYR A 580 -7.40 24.40 -31.63
C TYR A 580 -6.93 25.84 -31.95
N PRO A 581 -6.39 26.60 -30.97
CA PRO A 581 -5.83 27.91 -31.27
C PRO A 581 -4.71 27.77 -32.30
N HIS A 582 -4.79 28.53 -33.39
CA HIS A 582 -3.85 28.37 -34.49
C HIS A 582 -3.50 29.69 -35.19
N LEU A 583 -2.32 29.68 -35.82
CA LEU A 583 -1.83 30.75 -36.67
C LEU A 583 -1.34 30.15 -37.99
N VAL A 584 -1.95 30.55 -39.11
CA VAL A 584 -1.54 30.07 -40.43
C VAL A 584 -1.03 31.23 -41.28
N ARG A 585 0.14 31.05 -41.88
CA ARG A 585 0.80 32.04 -42.72
C ARG A 585 1.37 31.38 -43.97
N ILE A 586 0.83 31.76 -45.12
CA ILE A 586 1.35 31.41 -46.43
C ILE A 586 2.01 32.65 -47.02
N TYR A 587 3.33 32.65 -47.19
CA TYR A 587 4.08 33.82 -47.65
C TYR A 587 4.10 33.90 -49.18
N PRO A 588 3.51 34.94 -49.79
CA PRO A 588 3.43 35.06 -51.24
C PRO A 588 4.81 35.10 -51.89
N GLY A 589 4.97 34.38 -53.00
CA GLY A 589 6.20 34.36 -53.79
C GLY A 589 7.40 33.61 -53.18
N LEU A 590 7.37 33.25 -51.89
CA LEU A 590 8.49 32.58 -51.22
C LEU A 590 8.46 31.07 -51.42
N GLY A 591 9.63 30.45 -51.54
CA GLY A 591 9.79 29.00 -51.66
C GLY A 591 10.06 28.33 -50.30
N HIS A 592 10.80 27.22 -50.32
CA HIS A 592 11.14 26.45 -49.11
C HIS A 592 11.86 27.27 -48.03
N TRP A 593 12.66 28.26 -48.43
CA TRP A 593 13.23 29.25 -47.54
C TRP A 593 12.34 30.50 -47.50
N MET A 594 11.81 30.82 -46.32
CA MET A 594 10.85 31.92 -46.12
C MET A 594 11.51 33.24 -45.69
N GLU A 595 12.82 33.40 -45.94
CA GLU A 595 13.58 34.62 -45.62
C GLU A 595 13.52 35.03 -44.14
N ARG A 596 13.28 34.08 -43.23
CA ARG A 596 13.03 34.29 -41.78
C ARG A 596 11.75 35.09 -41.46
N ARG A 597 10.82 35.26 -42.39
CA ARG A 597 9.53 35.92 -42.09
C ARG A 597 8.71 35.13 -41.07
N ASP A 598 8.89 33.81 -41.07
CA ASP A 598 8.35 32.87 -40.10
C ASP A 598 8.83 33.11 -38.65
N ALA A 599 9.86 33.94 -38.42
CA ALA A 599 10.26 34.36 -37.08
C ALA A 599 9.16 35.13 -36.33
N GLU A 600 8.12 35.63 -37.01
CA GLU A 600 6.93 36.20 -36.36
C GLU A 600 6.20 35.19 -35.45
N GLY A 601 6.42 33.89 -35.68
CA GLY A 601 5.88 32.84 -34.81
C GLY A 601 6.46 32.85 -33.40
N VAL A 602 7.69 33.30 -33.20
CA VAL A 602 8.34 33.30 -31.88
C VAL A 602 7.59 34.15 -30.86
N PRO A 603 7.33 35.46 -31.10
CA PRO A 603 6.54 36.26 -30.15
C PRO A 603 5.08 35.78 -30.03
N TRP A 604 4.49 35.19 -31.08
CA TRP A 604 3.15 34.60 -30.99
C TRP A 604 3.13 33.40 -30.03
N MET A 605 4.08 32.46 -30.18
CA MET A 605 4.23 31.32 -29.29
C MET A 605 4.46 31.75 -27.84
N ALA A 606 5.35 32.73 -27.62
CA ALA A 606 5.67 33.25 -26.29
C ALA A 606 4.46 33.88 -25.55
N GLY A 607 3.42 34.29 -26.29
CA GLY A 607 2.17 34.79 -25.73
C GLY A 607 1.26 33.70 -25.13
N HIS A 608 1.65 32.43 -25.23
CA HIS A 608 0.88 31.30 -24.73
C HIS A 608 1.55 30.63 -23.53
N THR A 609 0.75 30.04 -22.66
CA THR A 609 1.18 29.24 -21.52
C THR A 609 0.38 27.96 -21.52
N ARG A 610 1.01 26.84 -21.19
CA ARG A 610 0.35 25.54 -21.16
C ARG A 610 -0.73 25.53 -20.09
N ASN A 611 -1.88 24.92 -20.39
CA ASN A 611 -2.83 24.51 -19.38
C ASN A 611 -2.56 23.03 -19.01
N PRO A 612 -2.01 22.72 -17.82
CA PRO A 612 -1.73 21.35 -17.40
C PRO A 612 -3.00 20.53 -17.09
N TRP A 613 -4.10 21.19 -16.74
CA TRP A 613 -5.37 20.58 -16.35
C TRP A 613 -6.54 21.09 -17.21
N PRO A 614 -6.52 20.86 -18.54
CA PRO A 614 -7.59 21.36 -19.40
C PRO A 614 -8.91 20.64 -19.11
N SER A 615 -10.01 21.38 -19.07
CA SER A 615 -11.34 20.80 -18.84
C SER A 615 -11.82 19.86 -19.95
N ARG A 616 -11.19 19.87 -21.14
CA ARG A 616 -11.54 18.94 -22.23
C ARG A 616 -10.31 18.49 -23.00
N VAL A 617 -10.26 17.20 -23.30
CA VAL A 617 -9.15 16.50 -23.94
C VAL A 617 -9.66 15.71 -25.12
N VAL A 618 -8.95 15.79 -26.25
CA VAL A 618 -9.16 14.93 -27.42
C VAL A 618 -7.86 14.18 -27.66
N TRP A 619 -7.85 12.91 -27.31
CA TRP A 619 -6.68 12.05 -27.42
C TRP A 619 -6.86 11.09 -28.59
N ARG A 620 -5.99 11.18 -29.60
CA ARG A 620 -5.95 10.24 -30.73
C ARG A 620 -4.57 9.60 -30.86
N GLN A 621 -4.52 8.28 -30.86
CA GLN A 621 -3.28 7.52 -30.97
C GLN A 621 -2.73 7.55 -32.40
N GLY A 622 -1.45 7.91 -32.54
CA GLY A 622 -0.71 7.96 -33.80
C GLY A 622 0.02 6.64 -34.13
N ASN A 623 1.02 6.71 -35.00
CA ASN A 623 1.91 5.57 -35.29
C ASN A 623 2.77 5.21 -34.07
N THR A 624 3.34 6.23 -33.45
CA THR A 624 3.93 6.11 -32.13
C THR A 624 2.83 6.31 -31.10
N THR A 625 2.51 5.24 -30.39
CA THR A 625 1.50 5.25 -29.34
C THR A 625 2.10 5.73 -28.02
N HIS A 626 1.25 6.19 -27.11
CA HIS A 626 1.64 6.62 -25.78
C HIS A 626 0.56 6.26 -24.76
N GLU A 627 0.94 6.15 -23.50
CA GLU A 627 0.09 5.62 -22.42
C GLU A 627 -0.57 6.71 -21.57
N ARG A 628 -0.11 7.96 -21.67
CA ARG A 628 -0.65 9.11 -20.93
C ARG A 628 -0.87 10.29 -21.86
N PHE A 629 -2.00 10.97 -21.68
CA PHE A 629 -2.29 12.25 -22.32
C PHE A 629 -3.12 13.15 -21.39
N TYR A 630 -2.54 14.28 -20.99
CA TYR A 630 -3.06 15.13 -19.92
C TYR A 630 -3.39 14.32 -18.64
N TRP A 631 -4.65 14.37 -18.19
CA TRP A 631 -5.21 13.67 -17.04
C TRP A 631 -5.82 12.30 -17.38
N LEU A 632 -5.54 11.77 -18.57
CA LEU A 632 -5.94 10.43 -19.01
C LEU A 632 -4.73 9.52 -19.11
N ALA A 633 -4.90 8.26 -18.75
CA ALA A 633 -3.95 7.19 -19.00
C ALA A 633 -4.67 5.92 -19.50
N VAL A 634 -3.95 5.09 -20.25
CA VAL A 634 -4.41 3.77 -20.67
C VAL A 634 -3.31 2.75 -20.45
N ASP A 635 -3.67 1.51 -20.17
CA ASP A 635 -2.69 0.42 -20.12
C ASP A 635 -2.02 0.23 -21.51
N PRO A 636 -0.77 -0.25 -21.58
CA PRO A 636 -0.02 -0.34 -22.85
C PRO A 636 -0.75 -1.10 -23.96
N GLU A 637 -1.50 -2.16 -23.62
CA GLU A 637 -2.31 -2.95 -24.56
C GLU A 637 -3.50 -2.17 -25.16
N HIS A 638 -3.93 -1.11 -24.47
CA HIS A 638 -4.99 -0.23 -24.91
C HIS A 638 -4.48 0.94 -25.76
N ALA A 639 -3.18 1.26 -25.72
CA ALA A 639 -2.54 2.26 -26.56
C ALA A 639 -2.28 1.76 -27.99
N ALA A 640 -3.31 1.78 -28.84
CA ALA A 640 -3.23 1.30 -30.24
C ALA A 640 -3.56 2.39 -31.26
N ARG A 641 -2.84 2.38 -32.40
CA ARG A 641 -3.00 3.35 -33.50
C ARG A 641 -4.46 3.53 -33.90
N GLY A 642 -4.89 4.78 -34.03
CA GLY A 642 -6.22 5.15 -34.51
C GLY A 642 -7.26 5.28 -33.41
N ARG A 643 -7.07 4.64 -32.24
CA ARG A 643 -7.96 4.77 -31.09
C ARG A 643 -8.11 6.22 -30.65
N LYS A 644 -9.31 6.57 -30.21
CA LYS A 644 -9.65 7.95 -29.81
C LYS A 644 -10.43 7.97 -28.50
N ILE A 645 -10.06 8.88 -27.61
CA ILE A 645 -10.80 9.22 -26.40
C ILE A 645 -11.11 10.72 -26.46
N THR A 646 -12.37 11.09 -26.22
CA THR A 646 -12.76 12.47 -25.93
C THR A 646 -13.25 12.51 -24.50
N ALA A 647 -12.70 13.40 -23.68
CA ALA A 647 -13.09 13.52 -22.29
C ALA A 647 -13.29 14.98 -21.91
N SER A 648 -14.26 15.27 -21.04
CA SER A 648 -14.53 16.62 -20.53
C SER A 648 -14.93 16.60 -19.07
N VAL A 649 -14.68 17.73 -18.39
CA VAL A 649 -15.05 18.00 -17.01
C VAL A 649 -15.93 19.24 -16.97
N GLU A 650 -17.13 19.10 -16.42
CA GLU A 650 -18.08 20.19 -16.16
C GLU A 650 -18.52 20.12 -14.69
N GLY A 651 -18.03 21.07 -13.88
CA GLY A 651 -18.20 21.01 -12.43
C GLY A 651 -17.57 19.74 -11.85
N GLN A 652 -18.39 18.91 -11.20
CA GLN A 652 -17.99 17.62 -10.63
C GLN A 652 -18.30 16.41 -11.55
N THR A 653 -18.63 16.67 -12.81
CA THR A 653 -18.98 15.60 -13.77
C THR A 653 -17.88 15.42 -14.80
N ILE A 654 -17.39 14.20 -14.94
CA ILE A 654 -16.46 13.78 -15.99
C ILE A 654 -17.26 13.00 -17.04
N THR A 655 -17.19 13.41 -18.29
CA THR A 655 -17.79 12.69 -19.43
C THR A 655 -16.69 12.13 -20.31
N ILE A 656 -16.79 10.86 -20.69
CA ILE A 656 -15.80 10.15 -21.50
C ILE A 656 -16.51 9.45 -22.66
N GLU A 657 -16.01 9.66 -23.86
CA GLU A 657 -16.49 9.05 -25.09
C GLU A 657 -15.35 8.33 -25.81
N SER A 658 -15.51 7.04 -26.03
CA SER A 658 -14.61 6.24 -26.86
C SER A 658 -15.33 5.02 -27.42
N ALA A 659 -15.14 4.76 -28.71
CA ALA A 659 -15.75 3.61 -29.39
C ALA A 659 -14.92 2.32 -29.26
N ASP A 660 -13.62 2.44 -29.03
CA ASP A 660 -12.65 1.35 -29.27
C ASP A 660 -11.58 1.20 -28.18
N VAL A 661 -11.63 2.02 -27.13
CA VAL A 661 -10.84 1.87 -25.90
C VAL A 661 -11.71 1.18 -24.85
N PRO A 662 -11.29 0.03 -24.28
CA PRO A 662 -12.11 -0.70 -23.31
C PRO A 662 -12.04 -0.10 -21.90
N GLN A 663 -10.88 0.40 -21.47
CA GLN A 663 -10.66 0.96 -20.14
C GLN A 663 -9.77 2.20 -20.23
N VAL A 664 -10.04 3.18 -19.37
CA VAL A 664 -9.19 4.36 -19.17
C VAL A 664 -8.96 4.59 -17.67
N GLU A 665 -7.77 5.04 -17.31
CA GLU A 665 -7.45 5.53 -15.97
C GLU A 665 -7.51 7.07 -15.97
N LEU A 666 -8.24 7.62 -15.02
CA LEU A 666 -8.30 9.05 -14.74
C LEU A 666 -7.23 9.40 -13.71
N LEU A 667 -6.36 10.36 -14.05
CA LEU A 667 -5.35 10.92 -13.17
C LEU A 667 -5.87 12.27 -12.69
N LEU A 668 -6.36 12.38 -11.45
CA LEU A 668 -7.15 13.52 -10.97
C LEU A 668 -6.38 14.39 -9.98
N SER A 669 -6.72 15.68 -9.98
CA SER A 669 -6.15 16.69 -9.09
C SER A 669 -7.22 17.72 -8.73
N ASP A 670 -7.03 18.37 -7.59
CA ASP A 670 -7.83 19.52 -7.13
C ASP A 670 -7.77 20.73 -8.09
N GLU A 671 -6.79 20.76 -8.99
CA GLU A 671 -6.68 21.74 -10.08
C GLU A 671 -7.71 21.50 -11.20
N LEU A 672 -8.27 20.29 -11.31
CA LEU A 672 -9.25 19.92 -12.33
C LEU A 672 -10.69 19.96 -11.81
N LEU A 673 -10.92 19.51 -10.58
CA LEU A 673 -12.22 19.44 -9.90
C LEU A 673 -12.02 19.35 -8.37
N ASP A 674 -13.07 19.52 -7.56
CA ASP A 674 -12.99 19.44 -6.11
C ASP A 674 -13.06 17.98 -5.62
N LEU A 675 -11.93 17.41 -5.16
CA LEU A 675 -11.86 16.02 -4.67
C LEU A 675 -12.46 15.84 -3.25
N ASP A 676 -12.85 16.93 -2.58
CA ASP A 676 -13.62 16.85 -1.34
C ASP A 676 -15.13 16.67 -1.58
N GLN A 677 -15.58 16.83 -2.83
CA GLN A 677 -16.96 16.60 -3.26
C GLN A 677 -17.12 15.28 -4.02
N PRO A 678 -18.34 14.69 -4.06
CA PRO A 678 -18.63 13.58 -4.96
C PRO A 678 -18.32 13.96 -6.42
N VAL A 679 -17.78 13.00 -7.16
CA VAL A 679 -17.51 13.09 -8.60
C VAL A 679 -18.41 12.08 -9.30
N MET A 680 -19.04 12.51 -10.38
CA MET A 680 -19.81 11.65 -11.27
C MET A 680 -19.00 11.39 -12.54
N VAL A 681 -18.94 10.13 -12.99
CA VAL A 681 -18.31 9.75 -14.26
C VAL A 681 -19.35 9.12 -15.17
N ILE A 682 -19.49 9.69 -16.35
CA ILE A 682 -20.34 9.22 -17.43
C ILE A 682 -19.44 8.73 -18.57
N ALA A 683 -19.47 7.44 -18.87
CA ALA A 683 -18.74 6.85 -19.99
C ALA A 683 -19.72 6.34 -21.06
N ASN A 684 -19.59 6.82 -22.29
CA ASN A 684 -20.45 6.44 -23.42
C ASN A 684 -21.95 6.54 -23.04
N GLU A 685 -22.36 7.70 -22.53
CA GLU A 685 -23.73 8.03 -22.07
C GLU A 685 -24.24 7.22 -20.86
N ARG A 686 -23.38 6.44 -20.21
CA ARG A 686 -23.73 5.63 -19.03
C ARG A 686 -23.00 6.13 -17.79
N GLU A 687 -23.72 6.29 -16.69
CA GLU A 687 -23.09 6.49 -15.38
C GLU A 687 -22.33 5.24 -14.97
N VAL A 688 -21.03 5.40 -14.72
CA VAL A 688 -20.10 4.31 -14.38
C VAL A 688 -19.49 4.47 -12.99
N PHE A 689 -19.60 5.66 -12.41
CA PHE A 689 -19.14 5.97 -11.06
C PHE A 689 -19.87 7.19 -10.52
N GLU A 690 -20.29 7.13 -9.27
CA GLU A 690 -20.69 8.29 -8.47
C GLU A 690 -20.12 8.11 -7.05
N GLY A 691 -19.35 9.08 -6.59
CA GLY A 691 -18.81 9.04 -5.23
C GLY A 691 -17.59 9.93 -5.03
N GLN A 692 -17.09 9.96 -3.80
CA GLN A 692 -15.86 10.71 -3.50
C GLN A 692 -14.64 9.89 -3.94
N ILE A 693 -13.73 10.53 -4.69
CA ILE A 693 -12.45 9.94 -5.09
C ILE A 693 -11.38 10.42 -4.11
N VAL A 694 -10.60 9.49 -3.58
CA VAL A 694 -9.71 9.73 -2.45
C VAL A 694 -8.29 10.06 -2.92
N ARG A 695 -7.67 11.08 -2.32
CA ARG A 695 -6.26 11.42 -2.56
C ARG A 695 -5.35 10.42 -1.89
N THR A 696 -4.29 9.97 -2.56
CA THR A 696 -3.37 8.95 -2.01
C THR A 696 -1.91 9.25 -2.36
N LYS A 697 -0.97 8.76 -1.56
CA LYS A 697 0.47 8.88 -1.87
C LYS A 697 0.83 8.05 -3.09
N GLU A 698 0.14 6.94 -3.29
CA GLU A 698 0.30 6.02 -4.41
C GLU A 698 -0.06 6.71 -5.73
N ALA A 699 -1.17 7.47 -5.77
CA ALA A 699 -1.55 8.25 -6.95
C ALA A 699 -0.50 9.31 -7.30
N ILE A 700 0.03 10.00 -6.28
CA ILE A 700 1.10 11.00 -6.45
C ILE A 700 2.37 10.36 -7.02
N ALA A 701 2.84 9.27 -6.41
CA ALA A 701 4.02 8.54 -6.85
C ALA A 701 3.85 8.00 -8.29
N ARG A 702 2.68 7.40 -8.57
CA ARG A 702 2.31 6.90 -9.91
C ARG A 702 2.30 8.02 -10.95
N SER A 703 1.78 9.20 -10.60
CA SER A 703 1.75 10.35 -11.51
C SER A 703 3.16 10.82 -11.85
N ILE A 704 4.07 10.88 -10.87
CA ILE A 704 5.47 11.28 -11.09
C ILE A 704 6.20 10.24 -11.95
N GLU A 705 6.00 8.95 -11.68
CA GLU A 705 6.58 7.85 -12.48
C GLU A 705 6.13 7.91 -13.95
N LEU A 706 4.83 8.07 -14.19
CA LEU A 706 4.29 8.18 -15.55
C LEU A 706 4.76 9.44 -16.28
N ARG A 707 4.87 10.56 -15.55
CA ARG A 707 5.35 11.82 -16.09
C ARG A 707 5.93 12.72 -14.99
N PRO A 708 7.26 12.91 -15.00
CA PRO A 708 7.95 13.82 -14.08
C PRO A 708 7.70 15.29 -14.44
N ASP A 709 6.55 15.81 -14.03
CA ASP A 709 6.13 17.20 -14.26
C ASP A 709 5.45 17.74 -12.99
N PRO A 710 6.04 18.75 -12.31
CA PRO A 710 5.52 19.25 -11.05
C PRO A 710 4.18 19.97 -11.17
N ARG A 711 3.77 20.37 -12.38
CA ARG A 711 2.49 21.04 -12.66
C ARG A 711 1.37 20.04 -12.98
N MET A 712 1.71 18.78 -13.24
CA MET A 712 0.80 17.69 -13.62
C MET A 712 0.84 16.49 -12.66
N ILE A 713 1.04 16.73 -11.37
CA ILE A 713 0.98 15.69 -10.34
C ILE A 713 -0.47 15.43 -9.95
N ALA A 714 -1.02 14.29 -10.37
CA ALA A 714 -2.31 13.82 -9.90
C ALA A 714 -2.20 13.36 -8.44
N THR A 715 -3.22 13.67 -7.64
CA THR A 715 -3.30 13.28 -6.23
C THR A 715 -4.28 12.13 -6.01
N ALA A 716 -5.09 11.78 -7.01
CA ALA A 716 -6.03 10.67 -6.99
C ALA A 716 -6.06 9.95 -8.35
N THR A 717 -6.45 8.66 -8.37
CA THR A 717 -6.70 7.93 -9.61
C THR A 717 -8.01 7.15 -9.58
N LEU A 718 -8.61 6.93 -10.75
CA LEU A 718 -9.81 6.12 -10.91
C LEU A 718 -9.75 5.36 -12.24
N LYS A 719 -9.83 4.03 -12.21
CA LYS A 719 -10.00 3.20 -13.41
C LYS A 719 -11.47 3.13 -13.80
N VAL A 720 -11.76 3.31 -15.10
CA VAL A 720 -13.10 3.38 -15.66
C VAL A 720 -13.23 2.45 -16.86
N GLU A 721 -14.21 1.55 -16.79
CA GLU A 721 -14.59 0.66 -17.91
C GLU A 721 -15.52 1.39 -18.89
N LEU A 722 -15.10 1.47 -20.15
CA LEU A 722 -15.81 2.14 -21.25
C LEU A 722 -16.66 1.16 -22.09
N SER A 723 -16.26 -0.12 -22.16
CA SER A 723 -17.02 -1.16 -22.86
C SER A 723 -18.19 -1.68 -21.98
N LYS A 724 -19.24 -2.18 -22.63
CA LYS A 724 -20.27 -3.00 -21.95
C LYS A 724 -19.73 -4.42 -21.85
N GLN A 725 -19.69 -4.97 -20.63
CA GLN A 725 -19.53 -6.42 -20.43
C GLN A 725 -20.68 -7.19 -21.06
#